data_AF-A0A815U631-F1
#
_entry.id   AF-A0A815U631-F1
#
_cell.length_a   1.000
_cell.length_b   1.000
_cell.length_c   1.000
_cell.angle_alpha   90.00
_cell.angle_beta   90.00
_cell.angle_gamma   90.00
#
_symmetry.space_group_name_H-M   'P 1'
#
loop_
_entity.id
_entity.type
_entity.pdbx_description
1 polymer ?
#
loop_
_entity_poly.entity_id
_entity_poly.type
_entity_poly.pdbx_seq_one_letter_code
_entity_poly.pdbx_strand_id
1 'polypeptide(L)'
;YESATFGCNRWLAVDEDDGRLVRELTLTTTAQHLDKTTYNIRIKTGDIFQAGTDADVYLKIFGESGDTDKIQLRTANNTSNKFERGRIDHFTFEFDDLGKIEHIIIGHNAKNFEGRWFLDWIEIDIPMRGELYRFVCNRWLDKNEADGKIELDLIPSDIIKKSHVIPYEVTVFTGDKSGARTDADVFIQMYGLNGKTEEIILKNKSDLFERKSVDKFKIEAPDIGQIQKIRIGHNSEKFTSAWYLEKVLIQRHLSEQPEKQKRGFKSGRSQRLSQISATDPNVEEYWFVCRQWFDKSSGDKATVRELLPTDEQGNILSDRQELTYEVHVFTGDKSGAGIDANVFLTIYGESEDTGERELQQSKTNRNKFERNQKDVFEIKAAGLGKLKKIKIRHDDSNIGSAWYLDRVEITDPETNQLYHFVCQKWLATDKDDGLISREIPALENKALRLAAARESSARSSVDYGLEMKTIATTYKISVITSDEFGSGTNANVYIIIFGENNDTGKVPLVTSKTYSDPFDRDHTDVFEIEAMDIGEPKKIKIGHDDSGFRPDWLLERVEIDVPKFGRIWIFPCGKWLSTSKGDCQLEVELYPQSMATEAYKPYVPYEIKVFTSKVSGAGTDANVHIEIYGVEKTTGQVMLCGKTDRKGKFRTDSVDTFVLELEDVGKDIEKIRIGHDNRGFGASWHLDHVEIRRLDKNQKTKTFIFPCRRWLAKGEDDGSIVRDLLSEKGQLQVPERYDECEETNCQVEVGGGTCDFNGNVRFHDQPFKHKTSEILEQTVEDVYKDIQESESIPQTDSMIACMPTNHAGHSSRFSLSSSSSSLLEQSRAPMPLAQLTQSVPLDPKSGRKHVAIAHTNFCFGLCRRSQQNQSRATQSDQHHTSTSKQRLMISYNWDSQTICKKIYDRLQSDGYTVWFDVQNMHGCIYTAMAKAVEQSQIVLFGMTEKYRQSDNCRKELTYACKQRKRLIPLRLQEKYDPNGWLGLISAELLYIDFTKRDFDINYRNLLKEIESGENVV
;
A
#
# COMPACT_ATOMS: atom_id res chain seq x y z
N TYR A 1 40.95 -15.33 44.25
CA TYR A 1 41.19 -14.81 42.90
C TYR A 1 39.85 -14.68 42.23
N GLU A 2 39.45 -13.46 41.89
CA GLU A 2 38.28 -13.23 41.04
C GLU A 2 38.77 -13.28 39.59
N SER A 3 38.11 -14.10 38.76
CA SER A 3 38.47 -14.29 37.35
C SER A 3 37.52 -13.48 36.47
N ALA A 4 38.03 -12.36 35.96
CA ALA A 4 37.33 -11.59 34.94
C ALA A 4 37.39 -12.30 33.58
N THR A 5 36.25 -12.36 32.88
CA THR A 5 36.14 -12.89 31.52
C THR A 5 35.77 -11.75 30.56
N PHE A 6 36.40 -11.74 29.39
CA PHE A 6 36.20 -10.77 28.32
C PHE A 6 35.95 -11.53 27.02
N GLY A 7 34.68 -11.81 26.72
CA GLY A 7 34.23 -12.54 25.54
C GLY A 7 34.23 -11.65 24.30
N CYS A 8 35.01 -12.01 23.29
CA CYS A 8 34.99 -11.31 22.00
C CYS A 8 33.71 -11.64 21.20
N ASN A 9 33.29 -12.91 21.21
CA ASN A 9 32.05 -13.45 20.60
C ASN A 9 31.79 -13.08 19.12
N ARG A 10 32.80 -12.52 18.45
CA ARG A 10 32.76 -11.89 17.13
C ARG A 10 34.10 -12.13 16.43
N TRP A 11 34.12 -12.10 15.10
CA TRP A 11 35.38 -12.28 14.38
C TRP A 11 36.26 -11.02 14.48
N LEU A 12 37.58 -11.23 14.35
CA LEU A 12 38.61 -10.20 14.24
C LEU A 12 39.38 -10.37 12.92
N ALA A 13 38.64 -10.39 11.81
CA ALA A 13 39.16 -10.59 10.46
C ALA A 13 38.62 -9.49 9.53
N VAL A 14 39.14 -9.38 8.30
CA VAL A 14 38.71 -8.35 7.32
C VAL A 14 37.63 -8.87 6.36
N ASP A 15 37.48 -10.17 6.30
CA ASP A 15 36.64 -10.98 5.41
C ASP A 15 35.42 -11.58 6.12
N GLU A 16 35.43 -11.65 7.46
CA GLU A 16 34.32 -12.10 8.30
C GLU A 16 33.62 -10.96 9.05
N ASP A 17 32.38 -11.21 9.48
CA ASP A 17 31.61 -10.35 10.40
C ASP A 17 31.47 -8.89 9.91
N ASP A 18 32.00 -7.91 10.66
CA ASP A 18 32.00 -6.46 10.36
C ASP A 18 33.35 -5.94 9.82
N GLY A 19 34.31 -6.83 9.54
CA GLY A 19 35.63 -6.49 9.01
C GLY A 19 36.60 -5.80 9.99
N ARG A 20 36.28 -5.75 11.30
CA ARG A 20 37.13 -5.08 12.31
C ARG A 20 38.23 -6.00 12.87
N LEU A 21 39.48 -5.63 12.65
CA LEU A 21 40.66 -6.29 13.25
C LEU A 21 40.91 -5.91 14.73
N VAL A 22 40.17 -4.94 15.28
CA VAL A 22 40.33 -4.43 16.65
C VAL A 22 38.94 -4.19 17.26
N ARG A 23 38.75 -4.63 18.50
CA ARG A 23 37.57 -4.35 19.33
C ARG A 23 38.02 -3.97 20.73
N GLU A 24 37.28 -3.06 21.36
CA GLU A 24 37.34 -2.85 22.81
C GLU A 24 36.37 -3.83 23.49
N LEU A 25 36.83 -4.51 24.54
CA LEU A 25 36.07 -5.55 25.24
C LEU A 25 35.79 -5.13 26.68
N THR A 26 34.52 -5.08 27.06
CA THR A 26 34.09 -4.90 28.45
C THR A 26 34.03 -6.24 29.19
N LEU A 27 33.84 -6.20 30.51
CA LEU A 27 33.60 -7.40 31.33
C LEU A 27 32.33 -8.12 30.86
N THR A 28 32.41 -9.45 30.73
CA THR A 28 31.27 -10.25 30.22
C THR A 28 30.18 -10.45 31.27
N THR A 29 29.24 -9.50 31.27
CA THR A 29 27.84 -9.72 31.61
C THR A 29 27.12 -10.42 30.45
N THR A 30 25.92 -10.96 30.70
CA THR A 30 25.18 -11.77 29.71
C THR A 30 24.56 -10.98 28.54
N ALA A 31 24.75 -9.65 28.48
CA ALA A 31 23.98 -8.73 27.64
C ALA A 31 24.82 -7.78 26.74
N GLN A 32 26.13 -7.99 26.61
CA GLN A 32 27.11 -7.04 26.02
C GLN A 32 26.80 -6.46 24.60
N HIS A 33 25.85 -7.02 23.84
CA HIS A 33 25.42 -6.46 22.55
C HIS A 33 24.23 -5.49 22.63
N LEU A 34 23.51 -5.44 23.74
CA LEU A 34 22.30 -4.60 23.89
C LEU A 34 22.63 -3.15 24.27
N ASP A 35 23.70 -2.94 25.04
CA ASP A 35 24.14 -1.62 25.54
C ASP A 35 24.53 -0.63 24.42
N LYS A 36 24.80 -1.13 23.21
CA LYS A 36 25.33 -0.33 22.08
C LYS A 36 24.26 0.05 21.08
N THR A 37 24.16 1.35 20.80
CA THR A 37 23.30 1.92 19.77
C THR A 37 23.78 1.55 18.37
N THR A 38 22.86 1.15 17.51
CA THR A 38 23.11 0.85 16.10
C THR A 38 23.08 2.12 15.26
N TYR A 39 24.08 2.31 14.42
CA TYR A 39 24.17 3.37 13.43
C TYR A 39 24.18 2.73 12.04
N ASN A 40 23.08 2.90 11.30
CA ASN A 40 22.92 2.38 9.94
C ASN A 40 23.21 3.52 8.94
N ILE A 41 24.30 3.38 8.20
CA ILE A 41 24.91 4.46 7.41
C ILE A 41 24.79 4.13 5.92
N ARG A 42 24.23 5.06 5.14
CA ARG A 42 24.12 4.97 3.69
C ARG A 42 24.91 6.09 3.04
N ILE A 43 25.74 5.76 2.04
CA ILE A 43 26.59 6.72 1.35
C ILE A 43 26.33 6.62 -0.14
N LYS A 44 25.92 7.73 -0.76
CA LYS A 44 25.68 7.83 -2.20
C LYS A 44 26.91 8.42 -2.89
N THR A 45 27.54 7.63 -3.74
CA THR A 45 28.49 8.15 -4.73
C THR A 45 27.70 8.67 -5.93
N GLY A 46 28.05 9.87 -6.43
CA GLY A 46 27.29 10.51 -7.51
C GLY A 46 27.39 9.79 -8.85
N ASP A 47 26.41 9.99 -9.73
CA ASP A 47 26.39 9.38 -11.08
C ASP A 47 27.05 10.28 -12.14
N ILE A 48 28.28 10.73 -11.88
CA ILE A 48 29.08 11.51 -12.83
C ILE A 48 30.33 10.75 -13.29
N PHE A 49 30.92 11.18 -14.41
CA PHE A 49 32.10 10.53 -14.98
C PHE A 49 33.26 10.50 -13.97
N GLN A 50 33.87 9.32 -13.77
CA GLN A 50 34.93 9.06 -12.77
C GLN A 50 34.56 9.35 -11.30
N ALA A 51 33.26 9.38 -10.94
CA ALA A 51 32.83 9.64 -9.57
C ALA A 51 33.30 8.63 -8.51
N GLY A 52 33.59 7.37 -8.88
CA GLY A 52 33.86 6.28 -7.94
C GLY A 52 35.29 6.26 -7.38
N THR A 53 35.51 5.55 -6.26
CA THR A 53 36.83 5.47 -5.62
C THR A 53 37.16 4.12 -4.97
N ASP A 54 38.38 3.64 -5.20
CA ASP A 54 38.97 2.43 -4.58
C ASP A 54 39.78 2.74 -3.29
N ALA A 55 39.76 3.99 -2.79
CA ALA A 55 40.52 4.40 -1.62
C ALA A 55 39.93 3.84 -0.30
N ASP A 56 40.73 3.77 0.79
CA ASP A 56 40.13 3.52 2.11
C ASP A 56 39.35 4.77 2.53
N VAL A 57 38.03 4.74 2.36
CA VAL A 57 37.09 5.74 2.88
C VAL A 57 36.85 5.50 4.38
N TYR A 58 36.70 6.58 5.13
CA TYR A 58 36.41 6.55 6.55
C TYR A 58 35.47 7.68 6.97
N LEU A 59 34.84 7.50 8.13
CA LEU A 59 33.89 8.42 8.73
C LEU A 59 34.22 8.62 10.21
N LYS A 60 34.12 9.85 10.71
CA LYS A 60 33.98 10.14 12.14
C LYS A 60 32.64 10.85 12.37
N ILE A 61 31.94 10.46 13.43
CA ILE A 61 30.69 11.08 13.88
C ILE A 61 30.97 11.83 15.19
N PHE A 62 30.39 13.02 15.34
CA PHE A 62 30.46 13.84 16.56
C PHE A 62 29.05 14.08 17.11
N GLY A 63 28.87 13.95 18.41
CA GLY A 63 27.56 14.10 19.05
C GLY A 63 27.60 14.61 20.48
N GLU A 64 26.46 15.12 20.94
CA GLU A 64 26.25 15.78 22.23
C GLU A 64 26.72 14.97 23.46
N SER A 65 26.74 13.63 23.36
CA SER A 65 27.15 12.71 24.43
C SER A 65 28.45 11.95 24.13
N GLY A 66 29.01 12.06 22.92
CA GLY A 66 30.25 11.38 22.56
C GLY A 66 30.63 11.48 21.08
N ASP A 67 31.90 11.15 20.82
CA ASP A 67 32.52 11.13 19.49
C ASP A 67 32.95 9.69 19.12
N THR A 68 32.95 9.36 17.82
CA THR A 68 33.64 8.15 17.33
C THR A 68 35.11 8.44 16.99
N ASP A 69 35.90 7.38 16.82
CA ASP A 69 37.16 7.45 16.06
C ASP A 69 36.91 7.57 14.54
N LYS A 70 37.98 7.62 13.72
CA LYS A 70 37.90 7.54 12.24
C LYS A 70 37.61 6.10 11.76
N ILE A 71 36.32 5.72 11.80
CA ILE A 71 35.76 4.43 11.40
C ILE A 71 36.09 4.11 9.93
N GLN A 72 36.74 2.98 9.66
CA GLN A 72 37.11 2.56 8.31
C GLN A 72 35.95 1.80 7.62
N LEU A 73 35.53 2.24 6.43
CA LEU A 73 34.35 1.69 5.75
C LEU A 73 34.70 0.50 4.84
N ARG A 74 35.18 -0.60 5.45
CA ARG A 74 35.82 -1.72 4.76
C ARG A 74 34.84 -2.70 4.09
N THR A 75 33.75 -2.99 4.79
CA THR A 75 32.80 -4.05 4.44
C THR A 75 31.41 -3.43 4.37
N ALA A 76 30.82 -3.37 3.17
CA ALA A 76 29.44 -2.93 3.00
C ALA A 76 28.50 -4.13 3.11
N ASN A 77 27.31 -3.90 3.66
CA ASN A 77 26.28 -4.93 3.83
C ASN A 77 25.73 -5.44 2.49
N ASN A 78 25.69 -4.56 1.48
CA ASN A 78 25.09 -4.82 0.17
C ASN A 78 26.10 -5.15 -0.94
N THR A 79 27.42 -5.03 -0.71
CA THR A 79 28.40 -5.26 -1.79
C THR A 79 29.84 -5.51 -1.33
N SER A 80 30.59 -6.25 -2.15
CA SER A 80 32.04 -6.45 -1.99
C SER A 80 32.87 -5.29 -2.55
N ASN A 81 32.45 -4.71 -3.68
CA ASN A 81 33.11 -3.56 -4.33
C ASN A 81 32.29 -2.28 -4.08
N LYS A 82 32.92 -1.21 -3.58
CA LYS A 82 32.26 -0.12 -2.85
C LYS A 82 32.55 1.23 -3.48
N PHE A 83 31.75 2.24 -3.18
CA PHE A 83 31.95 3.64 -3.59
C PHE A 83 32.06 3.80 -5.11
N GLU A 84 31.35 2.96 -5.85
CA GLU A 84 31.28 2.98 -7.30
C GLU A 84 30.37 4.09 -7.80
N ARG A 85 30.62 4.57 -9.02
CA ARG A 85 29.81 5.62 -9.67
C ARG A 85 28.31 5.30 -9.57
N GLY A 86 27.52 6.23 -9.02
CA GLY A 86 26.08 6.13 -8.87
C GLY A 86 25.57 5.17 -7.78
N ARG A 87 26.44 4.46 -7.05
CA ARG A 87 26.07 3.45 -6.04
C ARG A 87 25.63 4.06 -4.70
N ILE A 88 24.76 3.34 -3.98
CA ILE A 88 24.53 3.52 -2.54
C ILE A 88 25.19 2.37 -1.80
N ASP A 89 26.17 2.67 -0.95
CA ASP A 89 26.87 1.69 -0.12
C ASP A 89 26.33 1.74 1.32
N HIS A 90 26.08 0.56 1.90
CA HIS A 90 25.43 0.41 3.21
C HIS A 90 26.41 -0.13 4.25
N PHE A 91 26.48 0.50 5.42
CA PHE A 91 27.33 0.08 6.54
C PHE A 91 26.52 0.08 7.84
N THR A 92 26.73 -0.90 8.71
CA THR A 92 26.12 -0.94 10.05
C THR A 92 27.23 -0.98 11.08
N PHE A 93 27.12 -0.13 12.11
CA PHE A 93 28.08 -0.12 13.22
C PHE A 93 27.38 -0.02 14.57
N GLU A 94 28.02 -0.58 15.59
CA GLU A 94 27.59 -0.49 16.98
C GLU A 94 28.59 0.37 17.76
N PHE A 95 28.08 1.39 18.46
CA PHE A 95 28.82 2.30 19.33
C PHE A 95 28.01 2.57 20.60
N ASP A 96 28.63 3.20 21.59
CA ASP A 96 27.90 3.78 22.71
C ASP A 96 27.08 4.99 22.21
N ASP A 97 25.99 5.35 22.91
CA ASP A 97 25.05 6.37 22.41
C ASP A 97 25.70 7.77 22.36
N LEU A 98 26.00 8.25 21.16
CA LEU A 98 26.64 9.54 20.89
C LEU A 98 25.74 10.74 21.19
N GLY A 99 24.45 10.53 21.52
CA GLY A 99 23.50 11.60 21.71
C GLY A 99 22.95 12.13 20.38
N LYS A 100 22.62 13.42 20.35
CA LYS A 100 22.26 14.11 19.11
C LYS A 100 23.51 14.34 18.26
N ILE A 101 23.50 13.97 16.98
CA ILE A 101 24.63 14.21 16.08
C ILE A 101 24.73 15.72 15.77
N GLU A 102 25.93 16.28 15.94
CA GLU A 102 26.22 17.69 15.64
C GLU A 102 26.79 17.86 14.23
N HIS A 103 27.82 17.07 13.90
CA HIS A 103 28.50 17.08 12.61
C HIS A 103 29.22 15.74 12.36
N ILE A 104 29.68 15.53 11.12
CA ILE A 104 30.46 14.36 10.72
C ILE A 104 31.66 14.80 9.87
N ILE A 105 32.79 14.09 10.01
CA ILE A 105 33.92 14.22 9.08
C ILE A 105 34.01 12.95 8.25
N ILE A 106 33.82 13.08 6.94
CA ILE A 106 34.06 12.01 5.97
C ILE A 106 35.32 12.30 5.15
N GLY A 107 36.08 11.27 4.81
CA GLY A 107 37.24 11.42 3.95
C GLY A 107 37.79 10.09 3.48
N HIS A 108 38.87 10.13 2.70
CA HIS A 108 39.57 8.94 2.21
C HIS A 108 41.08 9.16 2.20
N ASN A 109 41.86 8.08 2.07
CA ASN A 109 43.33 8.16 2.21
C ASN A 109 44.12 8.42 0.90
N ALA A 110 43.44 8.64 -0.23
CA ALA A 110 44.04 8.98 -1.52
C ALA A 110 45.24 8.08 -1.95
N LYS A 111 45.15 6.76 -1.71
CA LYS A 111 46.22 5.79 -2.04
C LYS A 111 46.45 5.56 -3.53
N ASN A 112 45.42 5.72 -4.36
CA ASN A 112 45.43 5.30 -5.76
C ASN A 112 45.66 6.49 -6.71
N PHE A 113 45.87 6.21 -8.00
CA PHE A 113 46.13 7.23 -9.01
C PHE A 113 44.95 8.23 -9.10
N GLU A 114 45.27 9.52 -9.27
CA GLU A 114 44.38 10.69 -9.11
C GLU A 114 43.79 10.86 -7.69
N GLY A 115 43.18 9.83 -7.10
CA GLY A 115 42.65 9.90 -5.73
C GLY A 115 41.38 10.76 -5.63
N ARG A 116 40.51 10.66 -6.64
CA ARG A 116 39.24 11.39 -6.73
C ARG A 116 38.08 10.54 -6.18
N TRP A 117 37.03 11.23 -5.71
CA TRP A 117 35.73 10.65 -5.36
C TRP A 117 34.66 11.74 -5.42
N PHE A 118 33.46 11.49 -5.99
CA PHE A 118 32.34 12.44 -5.91
C PHE A 118 31.26 11.91 -4.96
N LEU A 119 31.14 12.57 -3.81
CA LEU A 119 30.16 12.27 -2.78
C LEU A 119 28.91 13.14 -3.00
N ASP A 120 27.76 12.49 -3.15
CA ASP A 120 26.45 13.13 -3.33
C ASP A 120 25.81 13.45 -1.97
N TRP A 121 25.52 12.42 -1.17
CA TRP A 121 24.98 12.56 0.18
C TRP A 121 25.35 11.37 1.09
N ILE A 122 25.18 11.59 2.41
CA ILE A 122 25.24 10.58 3.46
C ILE A 122 23.92 10.61 4.23
N GLU A 123 23.43 9.45 4.63
CA GLU A 123 22.36 9.30 5.61
C GLU A 123 22.86 8.46 6.79
N ILE A 124 22.55 8.88 8.01
CA ILE A 124 22.81 8.13 9.24
C ILE A 124 21.48 7.93 9.96
N ASP A 125 21.05 6.68 10.01
CA ASP A 125 19.83 6.24 10.68
C ASP A 125 20.19 5.70 12.07
N ILE A 126 19.53 6.22 13.11
CA ILE A 126 19.67 5.80 14.51
C ILE A 126 18.30 5.28 14.98
N PRO A 127 17.99 3.99 14.77
CA PRO A 127 16.64 3.47 15.02
C PRO A 127 16.22 3.59 16.49
N MET A 128 17.18 3.40 17.42
CA MET A 128 16.95 3.57 18.86
C MET A 128 16.57 4.99 19.28
N ARG A 129 16.93 6.02 18.51
CA ARG A 129 16.50 7.42 18.76
C ARG A 129 15.28 7.82 17.93
N GLY A 130 14.90 7.01 16.94
CA GLY A 130 13.91 7.38 15.93
C GLY A 130 14.39 8.58 15.11
N GLU A 131 15.68 8.65 14.75
CA GLU A 131 16.27 9.79 14.03
C GLU A 131 17.04 9.36 12.79
N LEU A 132 16.68 9.92 11.64
CA LEU A 132 17.41 9.79 10.38
C LEU A 132 18.01 11.16 10.02
N TYR A 133 19.34 11.27 10.16
CA TYR A 133 20.12 12.46 9.81
C TYR A 133 20.55 12.37 8.34
N ARG A 134 20.35 13.44 7.56
CA ARG A 134 20.79 13.52 6.15
C ARG A 134 21.81 14.63 5.98
N PHE A 135 22.89 14.35 5.27
CA PHE A 135 24.01 15.26 5.01
C PHE A 135 24.22 15.37 3.49
N VAL A 136 23.95 16.53 2.90
CA VAL A 136 24.14 16.77 1.46
C VAL A 136 25.56 17.31 1.21
N CYS A 137 26.26 16.72 0.24
CA CYS A 137 27.63 17.09 -0.13
C CYS A 137 27.71 17.62 -1.57
N ASN A 138 27.27 16.81 -2.55
CA ASN A 138 27.30 17.11 -4.00
C ASN A 138 28.66 17.67 -4.48
N ARG A 139 29.75 16.97 -4.14
CA ARG A 139 31.12 17.49 -4.32
C ARG A 139 32.17 16.42 -4.59
N TRP A 140 33.19 16.82 -5.35
CA TRP A 140 34.47 16.11 -5.41
C TRP A 140 35.23 16.26 -4.08
N LEU A 141 35.72 15.14 -3.57
CA LEU A 141 36.76 15.02 -2.57
C LEU A 141 38.04 14.59 -3.32
N ASP A 142 38.91 15.55 -3.58
CA ASP A 142 40.13 15.41 -4.38
C ASP A 142 41.14 16.51 -4.00
N LYS A 143 42.42 16.34 -4.36
CA LYS A 143 43.50 17.32 -4.11
C LYS A 143 43.67 18.38 -5.22
N ASN A 144 43.05 18.19 -6.37
CA ASN A 144 43.25 19.01 -7.58
C ASN A 144 41.93 19.67 -8.05
N GLU A 145 40.78 19.06 -7.74
CA GLU A 145 39.44 19.57 -8.00
C GLU A 145 38.78 20.16 -6.72
N ALA A 146 37.63 20.81 -6.88
CA ALA A 146 36.87 21.49 -5.82
C ALA A 146 37.69 22.51 -4.99
N ASP A 147 38.00 22.23 -3.71
CA ASP A 147 38.90 23.03 -2.85
C ASP A 147 40.19 22.31 -2.46
N GLY A 148 40.55 21.23 -3.16
CA GLY A 148 41.77 20.47 -2.90
C GLY A 148 41.74 19.63 -1.60
N LYS A 149 40.55 19.38 -1.03
CA LYS A 149 40.37 18.56 0.16
C LYS A 149 39.84 17.16 -0.16
N ILE A 150 40.42 16.19 0.54
CA ILE A 150 40.00 14.78 0.59
C ILE A 150 39.28 14.42 1.91
N GLU A 151 39.02 15.43 2.74
CA GLU A 151 38.25 15.35 4.00
C GLU A 151 37.24 16.51 4.03
N LEU A 152 36.01 16.23 4.44
CA LEU A 152 34.93 17.22 4.52
C LEU A 152 34.17 17.08 5.84
N ASP A 153 33.97 18.23 6.48
CA ASP A 153 33.15 18.44 7.68
C ASP A 153 31.72 18.82 7.22
N LEU A 154 30.72 18.10 7.71
CA LEU A 154 29.32 18.21 7.31
C LEU A 154 28.40 18.27 8.54
N ILE A 155 27.63 19.35 8.65
CA ILE A 155 26.46 19.44 9.53
C ILE A 155 25.24 18.77 8.88
N PRO A 156 24.29 18.22 9.66
CA PRO A 156 23.08 17.63 9.09
C PRO A 156 22.21 18.69 8.41
N SER A 157 21.76 18.38 7.21
CA SER A 157 20.88 19.21 6.37
C SER A 157 19.41 19.04 6.79
N ASP A 158 18.99 17.79 7.05
CA ASP A 158 17.66 17.43 7.55
C ASP A 158 17.78 16.40 8.68
N ILE A 159 16.81 16.41 9.61
CA ILE A 159 16.63 15.38 10.64
C ILE A 159 15.18 14.89 10.58
N ILE A 160 14.97 13.68 10.08
CA ILE A 160 13.66 13.05 9.94
C ILE A 160 13.37 12.23 11.20
N LYS A 161 12.26 12.52 11.88
CA LYS A 161 11.78 11.74 13.02
C LYS A 161 11.01 10.51 12.56
N LYS A 162 11.39 9.35 13.10
CA LYS A 162 10.80 8.03 12.89
C LYS A 162 10.15 7.51 14.18
N SER A 163 9.45 6.38 14.09
CA SER A 163 9.08 5.59 15.27
C SER A 163 10.33 5.07 15.98
N HIS A 164 10.48 5.37 17.27
CA HIS A 164 11.49 4.79 18.16
C HIS A 164 11.33 3.26 18.25
N VAL A 165 12.42 2.53 18.05
CA VAL A 165 12.51 1.07 18.23
C VAL A 165 13.51 0.75 19.35
N ILE A 166 13.44 -0.43 19.94
CA ILE A 166 14.40 -0.91 20.94
C ILE A 166 15.14 -2.15 20.42
N PRO A 167 16.38 -2.39 20.88
CA PRO A 167 17.09 -3.62 20.56
C PRO A 167 16.55 -4.79 21.40
N TYR A 168 16.36 -5.92 20.72
CA TYR A 168 16.13 -7.22 21.33
C TYR A 168 17.26 -8.17 20.90
N GLU A 169 17.72 -9.04 21.79
CA GLU A 169 18.54 -10.19 21.40
C GLU A 169 17.67 -11.45 21.35
N VAL A 170 17.58 -12.09 20.19
CA VAL A 170 16.92 -13.37 19.97
C VAL A 170 17.99 -14.44 19.85
N THR A 171 18.01 -15.39 20.78
CA THR A 171 18.87 -16.59 20.72
C THR A 171 18.01 -17.81 20.39
N VAL A 172 18.32 -18.50 19.30
CA VAL A 172 17.60 -19.67 18.79
C VAL A 172 18.43 -20.93 19.04
N PHE A 173 17.83 -21.96 19.62
CA PHE A 173 18.49 -23.23 19.94
C PHE A 173 17.95 -24.36 19.04
N THR A 174 18.76 -24.83 18.09
CA THR A 174 18.39 -25.94 17.19
C THR A 174 18.74 -27.28 17.84
N GLY A 175 17.76 -28.17 17.99
CA GLY A 175 17.93 -29.37 18.82
C GLY A 175 18.79 -30.48 18.20
N ASP A 176 19.33 -31.36 19.05
CA ASP A 176 20.21 -32.46 18.65
C ASP A 176 19.45 -33.68 18.08
N LYS A 177 18.65 -33.48 17.03
CA LYS A 177 17.94 -34.55 16.29
C LYS A 177 18.58 -34.80 14.93
N SER A 178 18.47 -36.03 14.42
CA SER A 178 18.98 -36.36 13.08
C SER A 178 18.11 -35.66 12.03
N GLY A 179 18.73 -34.85 11.17
CA GLY A 179 18.03 -34.01 10.20
C GLY A 179 17.47 -32.69 10.73
N ALA A 180 17.78 -32.26 11.96
CA ALA A 180 17.21 -31.06 12.63
C ALA A 180 17.45 -29.68 11.97
N ARG A 181 18.19 -29.62 10.86
CA ARG A 181 18.72 -28.39 10.27
C ARG A 181 17.81 -27.84 9.17
N THR A 182 17.91 -26.56 8.84
CA THR A 182 17.23 -26.02 7.66
C THR A 182 18.03 -24.94 6.93
N ASP A 183 17.88 -24.93 5.61
CA ASP A 183 18.35 -23.90 4.69
C ASP A 183 17.28 -22.82 4.42
N ALA A 184 16.05 -23.00 4.94
CA ALA A 184 14.94 -22.06 4.79
C ALA A 184 15.14 -20.76 5.60
N ASP A 185 14.50 -19.68 5.18
CA ASP A 185 14.55 -18.40 5.89
C ASP A 185 13.64 -18.48 7.12
N VAL A 186 14.23 -18.62 8.31
CA VAL A 186 13.51 -18.61 9.59
C VAL A 186 13.04 -17.19 9.91
N PHE A 187 11.80 -17.03 10.36
CA PHE A 187 11.21 -15.76 10.75
C PHE A 187 10.58 -15.82 12.14
N ILE A 188 10.54 -14.68 12.83
CA ILE A 188 9.91 -14.49 14.14
C ILE A 188 9.04 -13.24 14.16
N GLN A 189 7.92 -13.29 14.88
CA GLN A 189 7.07 -12.13 15.17
C GLN A 189 6.72 -12.13 16.66
N MET A 190 6.98 -11.02 17.33
CA MET A 190 6.81 -10.91 18.79
C MET A 190 5.53 -10.13 19.11
N TYR A 191 4.78 -10.60 20.10
CA TYR A 191 3.53 -10.01 20.57
C TYR A 191 3.67 -9.61 22.04
N GLY A 192 3.26 -8.40 22.41
CA GLY A 192 3.35 -7.88 23.77
C GLY A 192 2.14 -7.03 24.17
N LEU A 193 2.18 -6.45 25.37
CA LEU A 193 1.07 -5.65 25.90
C LEU A 193 0.79 -4.36 25.12
N ASN A 194 1.80 -3.77 24.47
CA ASN A 194 1.69 -2.51 23.74
C ASN A 194 1.49 -2.71 22.22
N GLY A 195 1.49 -3.95 21.72
CA GLY A 195 1.35 -4.25 20.28
C GLY A 195 2.13 -5.49 19.85
N LYS A 196 2.54 -5.51 18.57
CA LYS A 196 3.33 -6.60 17.97
C LYS A 196 4.35 -6.06 16.97
N THR A 197 5.34 -6.85 16.61
CA THR A 197 6.28 -6.54 15.53
C THR A 197 5.71 -6.88 14.15
N GLU A 198 6.39 -6.47 13.08
CA GLU A 198 6.30 -7.15 11.77
C GLU A 198 6.89 -8.58 11.87
N GLU A 199 6.81 -9.36 10.79
CA GLU A 199 7.52 -10.65 10.70
C GLU A 199 8.99 -10.38 10.35
N ILE A 200 9.89 -10.65 11.31
CA ILE A 200 11.32 -10.35 11.23
C ILE A 200 12.05 -11.62 10.81
N ILE A 201 12.70 -11.58 9.65
CA ILE A 201 13.48 -12.71 9.14
C ILE A 201 14.86 -12.73 9.82
N LEU A 202 15.21 -13.85 10.46
CA LEU A 202 16.44 -14.04 11.22
C LEU A 202 17.61 -14.38 10.29
N LYS A 203 18.03 -13.39 9.48
CA LYS A 203 19.12 -13.50 8.51
C LYS A 203 20.45 -13.00 9.07
N ASN A 204 21.48 -13.84 8.96
CA ASN A 204 22.89 -13.50 9.17
C ASN A 204 23.75 -14.35 8.19
N LYS A 205 25.06 -14.11 8.11
CA LYS A 205 25.99 -14.80 7.20
C LYS A 205 26.40 -16.18 7.75
N SER A 206 26.75 -17.11 6.86
CA SER A 206 27.17 -18.51 7.12
C SER A 206 26.06 -19.48 7.59
N ASP A 207 26.43 -20.73 7.91
CA ASP A 207 25.53 -21.89 8.09
C ASP A 207 24.72 -21.83 9.41
N LEU A 208 23.68 -21.00 9.44
CA LEU A 208 22.74 -20.87 10.55
C LEU A 208 21.80 -22.09 10.70
N PHE A 209 21.20 -22.24 11.89
CA PHE A 209 20.15 -23.22 12.18
C PHE A 209 20.57 -24.67 11.92
N GLU A 210 21.87 -24.96 11.99
CA GLU A 210 22.42 -26.30 11.89
C GLU A 210 22.12 -27.14 13.14
N ARG A 211 22.22 -28.47 13.00
CA ARG A 211 21.93 -29.38 14.12
C ARG A 211 22.83 -29.06 15.32
N LYS A 212 22.22 -28.76 16.48
CA LYS A 212 22.91 -28.38 17.72
C LYS A 212 23.55 -26.97 17.70
N SER A 213 23.11 -26.09 16.79
CA SER A 213 23.48 -24.68 16.79
C SER A 213 22.87 -23.92 17.97
N VAL A 214 23.49 -22.78 18.29
CA VAL A 214 22.91 -21.71 19.13
C VAL A 214 23.15 -20.40 18.38
N ASP A 215 22.13 -19.94 17.66
CA ASP A 215 22.24 -18.82 16.74
C ASP A 215 21.73 -17.54 17.41
N LYS A 216 22.50 -16.45 17.35
CA LYS A 216 22.18 -15.16 17.99
C LYS A 216 21.91 -14.07 16.97
N PHE A 217 20.84 -13.31 17.20
CA PHE A 217 20.39 -12.20 16.36
C PHE A 217 20.05 -10.99 17.23
N LYS A 218 20.71 -9.85 16.99
CA LYS A 218 20.23 -8.55 17.47
C LYS A 218 19.22 -8.02 16.45
N ILE A 219 18.03 -7.67 16.90
CA ILE A 219 16.95 -7.13 16.07
C ILE A 219 16.44 -5.82 16.66
N GLU A 220 16.08 -4.87 15.79
CA GLU A 220 15.55 -3.57 16.21
C GLU A 220 14.07 -3.51 15.84
N ALA A 221 13.19 -3.39 16.84
CA ALA A 221 11.75 -3.45 16.63
C ALA A 221 11.00 -2.51 17.61
N PRO A 222 9.75 -2.11 17.34
CA PRO A 222 8.97 -1.26 18.24
C PRO A 222 8.92 -1.83 19.66
N ASP A 223 8.79 -0.97 20.68
CA ASP A 223 8.61 -1.46 22.05
C ASP A 223 7.18 -2.02 22.25
N ILE A 224 7.05 -3.34 22.15
CA ILE A 224 5.80 -4.06 22.35
C ILE A 224 5.44 -4.24 23.83
N GLY A 225 6.25 -3.74 24.77
CA GLY A 225 6.08 -3.99 26.20
C GLY A 225 6.37 -5.45 26.56
N GLN A 226 5.73 -5.95 27.62
CA GLN A 226 5.99 -7.32 28.09
C GLN A 226 5.49 -8.37 27.11
N ILE A 227 6.39 -9.26 26.66
CA ILE A 227 6.11 -10.25 25.61
C ILE A 227 5.09 -11.28 26.11
N GLN A 228 3.98 -11.41 25.40
CA GLN A 228 2.84 -12.30 25.71
C GLN A 228 2.86 -13.60 24.90
N LYS A 229 3.37 -13.56 23.67
CA LYS A 229 3.66 -14.73 22.82
C LYS A 229 4.69 -14.39 21.73
N ILE A 230 5.24 -15.41 21.09
CA ILE A 230 5.91 -15.27 19.79
C ILE A 230 5.25 -16.18 18.76
N ARG A 231 5.30 -15.77 17.50
CA ARG A 231 5.15 -16.64 16.34
C ARG A 231 6.53 -16.89 15.75
N ILE A 232 6.84 -18.12 15.38
CA ILE A 232 8.10 -18.49 14.72
C ILE A 232 7.81 -19.53 13.63
N GLY A 233 8.60 -19.53 12.55
CA GLY A 233 8.42 -20.46 11.42
C GLY A 233 9.49 -20.29 10.35
N HIS A 234 9.29 -20.94 9.19
CA HIS A 234 10.17 -20.81 8.01
C HIS A 234 9.39 -20.82 6.70
N ASN A 235 10.00 -20.33 5.60
CA ASN A 235 9.46 -20.46 4.25
C ASN A 235 9.88 -21.79 3.59
N SER A 236 8.92 -22.70 3.39
CA SER A 236 9.17 -24.07 2.91
C SER A 236 9.45 -24.16 1.39
N GLU A 237 10.23 -23.24 0.84
CA GLU A 237 10.47 -23.10 -0.62
C GLU A 237 11.75 -23.81 -1.09
N LYS A 238 12.62 -24.22 -0.17
CA LYS A 238 13.91 -24.88 -0.44
C LYS A 238 13.87 -26.37 -0.10
N PHE A 239 14.92 -27.10 -0.49
CA PHE A 239 14.90 -28.57 -0.60
C PHE A 239 14.97 -29.31 0.75
N THR A 240 15.22 -28.62 1.87
CA THR A 240 15.25 -29.21 3.23
C THR A 240 14.47 -28.38 4.27
N SER A 241 13.13 -28.45 4.18
CA SER A 241 12.18 -27.79 5.10
C SER A 241 12.11 -28.36 6.52
N ALA A 242 12.95 -29.32 6.91
CA ALA A 242 12.78 -30.12 8.12
C ALA A 242 13.60 -29.61 9.32
N TRP A 243 13.09 -28.59 10.01
CA TRP A 243 13.78 -27.99 11.16
C TRP A 243 13.29 -28.58 12.50
N TYR A 244 14.15 -28.66 13.52
CA TYR A 244 13.73 -29.00 14.90
C TYR A 244 14.20 -27.93 15.89
N LEU A 245 13.26 -27.07 16.31
CA LEU A 245 13.49 -26.02 17.29
C LEU A 245 13.37 -26.59 18.70
N GLU A 246 14.41 -26.41 19.53
CA GLU A 246 14.37 -26.81 20.93
C GLU A 246 13.76 -25.73 21.82
N LYS A 247 14.35 -24.53 21.83
CA LYS A 247 13.85 -23.36 22.56
C LYS A 247 14.33 -22.04 21.92
N VAL A 248 13.68 -20.94 22.27
CA VAL A 248 14.13 -19.56 21.98
C VAL A 248 14.30 -18.83 23.31
N LEU A 249 15.29 -17.95 23.41
CA LEU A 249 15.43 -16.93 24.44
C LEU A 249 15.32 -15.56 23.76
N ILE A 250 14.57 -14.64 24.36
CA ILE A 250 14.49 -13.25 23.93
C ILE A 250 14.83 -12.34 25.11
N GLN A 251 15.78 -11.45 24.91
CA GLN A 251 16.17 -10.40 25.85
C GLN A 251 15.69 -9.04 25.30
N ARG A 252 14.80 -8.35 26.01
CA ARG A 252 14.26 -7.03 25.66
C ARG A 252 14.97 -5.96 26.49
N HIS A 253 15.61 -4.98 25.85
CA HIS A 253 16.29 -3.88 26.54
C HIS A 253 15.39 -2.65 26.71
N LEU A 254 15.29 -2.10 27.92
CA LEU A 254 14.52 -0.90 28.26
C LEU A 254 15.35 0.37 28.03
N SER A 255 14.81 1.37 27.34
CA SER A 255 15.56 2.60 26.99
C SER A 255 15.60 3.67 28.10
N GLU A 256 14.77 3.58 29.14
CA GLU A 256 14.77 4.52 30.27
C GLU A 256 14.59 3.81 31.62
N GLN A 257 15.29 4.28 32.67
CA GLN A 257 14.92 3.92 34.04
C GLN A 257 13.57 4.56 34.39
N PRO A 258 12.63 3.83 35.00
CA PRO A 258 11.36 4.42 35.39
C PRO A 258 11.57 5.56 36.40
N GLU A 259 11.04 6.74 36.08
CA GLU A 259 10.91 7.83 37.04
C GLU A 259 10.32 7.31 38.35
N LYS A 260 10.72 7.93 39.48
CA LYS A 260 10.33 7.52 40.83
C LYS A 260 8.86 7.82 41.14
N GLN A 261 7.95 7.15 40.45
CA GLN A 261 6.54 7.11 40.78
C GLN A 261 6.40 6.69 42.25
N LYS A 262 5.65 7.50 43.00
CA LYS A 262 5.43 7.32 44.44
C LYS A 262 4.89 5.91 44.70
N ARG A 263 5.34 5.26 45.77
CA ARG A 263 4.96 3.88 46.14
C ARG A 263 3.46 3.72 46.43
N GLY A 264 2.64 3.64 45.39
CA GLY A 264 1.35 2.96 45.44
C GLY A 264 1.57 1.45 45.58
N PHE A 265 0.63 0.76 46.23
CA PHE A 265 0.67 -0.69 46.34
C PHE A 265 0.50 -1.34 44.95
N LYS A 266 1.58 -1.90 44.39
CA LYS A 266 1.45 -2.82 43.25
C LYS A 266 0.69 -4.07 43.73
N SER A 267 -0.29 -4.52 42.95
CA SER A 267 -0.98 -5.79 43.23
C SER A 267 -0.04 -6.97 42.93
N GLY A 268 -0.19 -8.07 43.68
CA GLY A 268 0.72 -9.22 43.63
C GLY A 268 0.83 -9.91 42.26
N ARG A 269 -0.09 -9.63 41.32
CA ARG A 269 -0.08 -10.19 39.96
C ARG A 269 1.13 -9.73 39.14
N SER A 270 1.60 -8.50 39.34
CA SER A 270 2.78 -7.94 38.66
C SER A 270 4.11 -8.57 39.11
N GLN A 271 4.12 -9.30 40.23
CA GLN A 271 5.35 -9.70 40.93
C GLN A 271 5.85 -11.10 40.52
N ARG A 272 5.06 -11.85 39.73
CA ARG A 272 5.33 -13.26 39.38
C ARG A 272 6.07 -13.44 38.04
N LEU A 273 5.85 -12.53 37.09
CA LEU A 273 6.58 -12.50 35.81
C LEU A 273 7.97 -11.84 35.96
N SER A 274 8.13 -10.93 36.92
CA SER A 274 9.40 -10.22 37.19
C SER A 274 10.35 -11.00 38.12
N GLN A 275 10.42 -12.33 37.99
CA GLN A 275 11.27 -13.20 38.83
C GLN A 275 12.17 -14.15 38.02
N ILE A 276 12.40 -13.86 36.75
CA ILE A 276 13.45 -14.49 35.93
C ILE A 276 14.63 -13.52 35.89
N SER A 277 15.84 -14.03 36.14
CA SER A 277 16.97 -13.23 36.61
C SER A 277 18.04 -12.97 35.54
N ALA A 278 18.10 -11.75 35.03
CA ALA A 278 19.34 -11.17 34.52
C ALA A 278 20.07 -10.40 35.64
N THR A 279 21.37 -10.14 35.45
CA THR A 279 22.18 -9.33 36.39
C THR A 279 22.00 -7.82 36.21
N ASP A 280 21.18 -7.40 35.25
CA ASP A 280 20.96 -5.99 34.89
C ASP A 280 19.46 -5.63 35.02
N PRO A 281 19.10 -4.49 35.65
CA PRO A 281 17.70 -4.09 35.83
C PRO A 281 17.02 -3.58 34.55
N ASN A 282 17.75 -3.35 33.46
CA ASN A 282 17.23 -2.80 32.20
C ASN A 282 16.87 -3.88 31.17
N VAL A 283 17.13 -5.17 31.45
CA VAL A 283 16.88 -6.29 30.52
C VAL A 283 15.80 -7.22 31.07
N GLU A 284 14.74 -7.45 30.29
CA GLU A 284 13.74 -8.49 30.55
C GLU A 284 14.03 -9.76 29.72
N GLU A 285 14.06 -10.93 30.36
CA GLU A 285 14.31 -12.22 29.69
C GLU A 285 13.04 -13.07 29.54
N TYR A 286 12.82 -13.63 28.35
CA TYR A 286 11.68 -14.47 28.00
C TYR A 286 12.13 -15.77 27.33
N TRP A 287 11.84 -16.91 27.95
CA TRP A 287 12.06 -18.24 27.35
C TRP A 287 10.80 -18.73 26.62
N PHE A 288 11.00 -19.44 25.52
CA PHE A 288 9.95 -20.09 24.73
C PHE A 288 10.41 -21.50 24.35
N VAL A 289 10.07 -22.49 25.19
CA VAL A 289 10.40 -23.90 24.92
C VAL A 289 9.43 -24.49 23.89
N CYS A 290 9.97 -25.16 22.87
CA CYS A 290 9.18 -25.70 21.75
C CYS A 290 9.33 -27.23 21.63
N ARG A 291 10.58 -27.72 21.51
CA ARG A 291 10.92 -29.16 21.38
C ARG A 291 10.11 -29.90 20.29
N GLN A 292 9.91 -29.27 19.13
CA GLN A 292 9.08 -29.80 18.04
C GLN A 292 9.71 -29.61 16.65
N TRP A 293 9.25 -30.45 15.71
CA TRP A 293 9.55 -30.31 14.29
C TRP A 293 8.77 -29.14 13.67
N PHE A 294 9.40 -28.48 12.70
CA PHE A 294 8.79 -27.52 11.79
C PHE A 294 9.03 -28.08 10.39
N ASP A 295 8.04 -28.79 9.84
CA ASP A 295 8.14 -29.49 8.54
C ASP A 295 6.74 -29.84 8.02
N LYS A 296 6.59 -30.08 6.70
CA LYS A 296 5.31 -30.53 6.11
C LYS A 296 5.14 -32.06 6.04
N SER A 297 6.23 -32.82 6.15
CA SER A 297 6.23 -34.29 6.07
C SER A 297 6.39 -34.99 7.42
N SER A 298 6.95 -34.30 8.41
CA SER A 298 7.36 -34.81 9.72
C SER A 298 6.56 -34.18 10.88
N GLY A 299 6.55 -34.83 12.04
CA GLY A 299 5.87 -34.32 13.23
C GLY A 299 4.35 -34.21 13.06
N ASP A 300 3.79 -33.06 13.45
CA ASP A 300 2.37 -32.70 13.29
C ASP A 300 2.08 -31.94 11.98
N LYS A 301 3.09 -31.79 11.10
CA LYS A 301 3.06 -31.08 9.81
C LYS A 301 2.98 -29.55 9.87
N ALA A 302 3.15 -28.93 11.04
CA ALA A 302 3.22 -27.46 11.14
C ALA A 302 4.59 -26.93 10.70
N THR A 303 4.64 -25.85 9.92
CA THR A 303 5.87 -25.08 9.61
C THR A 303 5.92 -23.70 10.28
N VAL A 304 4.90 -23.36 11.06
CA VAL A 304 4.78 -22.12 11.85
C VAL A 304 4.12 -22.50 13.18
N ARG A 305 4.56 -21.91 14.30
CA ARG A 305 3.97 -22.12 15.63
C ARG A 305 3.84 -20.81 16.37
N GLU A 306 2.86 -20.77 17.28
CA GLU A 306 2.79 -19.76 18.33
C GLU A 306 3.25 -20.38 19.65
N LEU A 307 4.11 -19.67 20.38
CA LEU A 307 4.71 -20.12 21.64
C LEU A 307 4.44 -19.08 22.73
N LEU A 308 3.97 -19.54 23.88
CA LEU A 308 3.77 -18.71 25.08
C LEU A 308 5.07 -18.66 25.91
N PRO A 309 5.29 -17.60 26.71
CA PRO A 309 6.43 -17.54 27.62
C PRO A 309 6.43 -18.71 28.61
N THR A 310 7.58 -19.36 28.75
CA THR A 310 7.83 -20.46 29.69
C THR A 310 8.96 -20.10 30.67
N ASP A 311 9.11 -20.88 31.75
CA ASP A 311 10.42 -21.00 32.40
C ASP A 311 11.42 -21.76 31.50
N GLU A 312 12.66 -21.91 31.95
CA GLU A 312 13.70 -22.60 31.16
C GLU A 312 13.40 -24.11 31.00
N GLN A 313 12.62 -24.68 31.92
CA GLN A 313 12.27 -26.10 31.94
C GLN A 313 11.16 -26.41 30.93
N GLY A 314 10.25 -25.45 30.70
CA GLY A 314 9.17 -25.47 29.72
C GLY A 314 7.77 -25.32 30.31
N ASN A 315 7.62 -24.89 31.57
CA ASN A 315 6.32 -24.63 32.18
C ASN A 315 5.82 -23.23 31.77
N ILE A 316 4.59 -23.12 31.27
CA ILE A 316 4.00 -21.86 30.82
C ILE A 316 3.81 -20.89 31.99
N LEU A 317 4.24 -19.64 31.80
CA LEU A 317 4.22 -18.57 32.82
C LEU A 317 2.97 -17.70 32.77
N SER A 318 2.21 -17.74 31.67
CA SER A 318 1.02 -16.91 31.47
C SER A 318 -0.26 -17.58 31.98
N ASP A 319 -1.13 -16.80 32.62
CA ASP A 319 -2.48 -17.25 33.04
C ASP A 319 -3.44 -17.49 31.83
N ARG A 320 -2.96 -17.42 30.56
CA ARG A 320 -3.81 -17.42 29.36
C ARG A 320 -4.21 -18.83 28.96
N GLN A 321 -5.51 -19.07 28.76
CA GLN A 321 -6.00 -20.31 28.15
C GLN A 321 -5.90 -20.29 26.61
N GLU A 322 -5.71 -21.47 26.02
CA GLU A 322 -6.03 -21.70 24.62
C GLU A 322 -7.57 -21.77 24.50
N LEU A 323 -8.14 -20.88 23.70
CA LEU A 323 -9.55 -20.81 23.39
C LEU A 323 -9.82 -21.45 22.02
N THR A 324 -11.07 -21.88 21.82
CA THR A 324 -11.54 -22.41 20.54
C THR A 324 -12.66 -21.52 20.02
N TYR A 325 -12.35 -20.70 19.03
CA TYR A 325 -13.30 -19.82 18.35
C TYR A 325 -14.09 -20.63 17.33
N GLU A 326 -15.42 -20.56 17.36
CA GLU A 326 -16.25 -21.12 16.30
C GLU A 326 -16.49 -20.08 15.20
N VAL A 327 -16.14 -20.45 13.97
CA VAL A 327 -16.14 -19.58 12.79
C VAL A 327 -17.14 -20.11 11.77
N HIS A 328 -18.10 -19.28 11.39
CA HIS A 328 -19.14 -19.61 10.41
C HIS A 328 -18.89 -18.82 9.12
N VAL A 329 -18.59 -19.49 8.01
CA VAL A 329 -18.36 -18.86 6.71
C VAL A 329 -19.59 -19.04 5.81
N PHE A 330 -20.05 -17.97 5.17
CA PHE A 330 -21.22 -17.98 4.29
C PHE A 330 -20.82 -17.58 2.86
N THR A 331 -20.96 -18.50 1.91
CA THR A 331 -20.84 -18.21 0.47
C THR A 331 -22.20 -17.74 -0.05
N GLY A 332 -22.24 -16.64 -0.80
CA GLY A 332 -23.50 -16.08 -1.31
C GLY A 332 -24.13 -16.85 -2.48
N ASP A 333 -25.38 -16.49 -2.83
CA ASP A 333 -26.17 -17.17 -3.87
C ASP A 333 -25.90 -16.69 -5.32
N LYS A 334 -24.77 -16.03 -5.61
CA LYS A 334 -24.43 -15.62 -6.99
C LYS A 334 -24.16 -16.84 -7.88
N SER A 335 -24.39 -16.72 -9.19
CA SER A 335 -24.15 -17.82 -10.14
C SER A 335 -22.65 -18.12 -10.26
N GLY A 336 -22.25 -19.37 -9.98
CA GLY A 336 -20.83 -19.75 -9.94
C GLY A 336 -20.07 -19.11 -8.77
N ALA A 337 -20.71 -19.01 -7.60
CA ALA A 337 -20.16 -18.42 -6.38
C ALA A 337 -19.25 -19.33 -5.54
N GLY A 338 -19.24 -20.65 -5.79
CA GLY A 338 -18.47 -21.62 -5.01
C GLY A 338 -16.99 -21.72 -5.41
N ILE A 339 -16.18 -22.38 -4.58
CA ILE A 339 -14.72 -22.49 -4.79
C ILE A 339 -14.14 -23.81 -4.26
N ASP A 340 -13.30 -24.46 -5.06
CA ASP A 340 -12.54 -25.68 -4.69
C ASP A 340 -11.07 -25.39 -4.31
N ALA A 341 -10.65 -24.12 -4.27
CA ALA A 341 -9.33 -23.69 -3.82
C ALA A 341 -9.18 -23.75 -2.29
N ASN A 342 -7.96 -23.70 -1.77
CA ASN A 342 -7.74 -23.68 -0.32
C ASN A 342 -8.03 -22.28 0.23
N VAL A 343 -8.90 -22.19 1.23
CA VAL A 343 -9.30 -20.93 1.88
C VAL A 343 -8.58 -20.76 3.21
N PHE A 344 -8.09 -19.55 3.46
CA PHE A 344 -7.28 -19.20 4.63
C PHE A 344 -7.89 -18.01 5.38
N LEU A 345 -7.85 -18.06 6.71
CA LEU A 345 -8.40 -17.04 7.61
C LEU A 345 -7.40 -16.66 8.70
N THR A 346 -7.25 -15.36 8.95
CA THR A 346 -6.62 -14.79 10.16
C THR A 346 -7.66 -13.97 10.91
N ILE A 347 -7.79 -14.16 12.22
CA ILE A 347 -8.65 -13.35 13.09
C ILE A 347 -7.76 -12.40 13.91
N TYR A 348 -8.10 -11.11 13.92
CA TYR A 348 -7.36 -10.06 14.64
C TYR A 348 -8.22 -9.52 15.78
N GLY A 349 -7.71 -9.64 17.00
CA GLY A 349 -8.30 -9.13 18.23
C GLY A 349 -7.73 -7.77 18.66
N GLU A 350 -7.79 -7.49 19.95
CA GLU A 350 -7.37 -6.20 20.49
C GLU A 350 -5.85 -6.07 20.63
N SER A 351 -5.19 -7.14 21.09
CA SER A 351 -3.74 -7.21 21.31
C SER A 351 -3.05 -8.42 20.63
N GLU A 352 -3.81 -9.30 20.00
CA GLU A 352 -3.30 -10.50 19.33
C GLU A 352 -4.00 -10.72 17.98
N ASP A 353 -3.41 -11.56 17.14
CA ASP A 353 -4.09 -12.23 16.03
C ASP A 353 -3.77 -13.72 16.04
N THR A 354 -4.60 -14.52 15.37
CA THR A 354 -4.39 -15.98 15.25
C THR A 354 -3.18 -16.34 14.39
N GLY A 355 -2.77 -15.46 13.48
CA GLY A 355 -2.03 -15.82 12.28
C GLY A 355 -2.91 -16.61 11.31
N GLU A 356 -2.36 -16.92 10.15
CA GLU A 356 -3.13 -17.59 9.10
C GLU A 356 -3.51 -19.03 9.50
N ARG A 357 -4.73 -19.43 9.17
CA ARG A 357 -5.30 -20.77 9.39
C ARG A 357 -6.01 -21.23 8.13
N GLU A 358 -5.59 -22.38 7.60
CA GLU A 358 -6.25 -23.01 6.47
C GLU A 358 -7.56 -23.70 6.92
N LEU A 359 -8.67 -23.39 6.28
CA LEU A 359 -10.01 -23.88 6.62
C LEU A 359 -10.26 -25.27 6.03
N GLN A 360 -9.39 -26.23 6.36
CA GLN A 360 -9.39 -27.58 5.77
C GLN A 360 -10.65 -28.39 6.10
N GLN A 361 -11.08 -28.38 7.37
CA GLN A 361 -12.07 -29.31 7.92
C GLN A 361 -13.28 -28.55 8.48
N SER A 362 -14.40 -28.60 7.77
CA SER A 362 -15.69 -28.06 8.21
C SER A 362 -16.46 -29.11 9.03
N LYS A 363 -17.09 -28.68 10.12
CA LYS A 363 -18.00 -29.51 10.94
C LYS A 363 -19.25 -29.92 10.15
N THR A 364 -19.70 -29.08 9.23
CA THR A 364 -21.03 -29.20 8.59
C THR A 364 -20.97 -29.86 7.22
N ASN A 365 -19.92 -29.63 6.43
CA ASN A 365 -19.87 -30.09 5.04
C ASN A 365 -18.51 -30.70 4.67
N ARG A 366 -18.51 -31.58 3.65
CA ARG A 366 -17.27 -32.18 3.10
C ARG A 366 -16.72 -31.38 1.91
N ASN A 367 -17.57 -31.09 0.91
CA ASN A 367 -17.31 -29.97 0.00
C ASN A 367 -17.75 -28.69 0.71
N LYS A 368 -16.87 -27.70 0.71
CA LYS A 368 -16.97 -26.46 1.48
C LYS A 368 -17.17 -25.29 0.53
N PHE A 369 -17.65 -24.18 1.05
CA PHE A 369 -17.74 -22.90 0.34
C PHE A 369 -18.61 -22.91 -0.92
N GLU A 370 -19.51 -23.88 -1.09
CA GLU A 370 -20.45 -23.97 -2.21
C GLU A 370 -21.42 -22.78 -2.28
N ARG A 371 -22.00 -22.54 -3.46
CA ARG A 371 -23.02 -21.47 -3.65
C ARG A 371 -24.15 -21.60 -2.62
N ASN A 372 -24.41 -20.53 -1.86
CA ASN A 372 -25.42 -20.47 -0.79
C ASN A 372 -25.22 -21.48 0.36
N GLN A 373 -23.96 -21.90 0.61
CA GLN A 373 -23.60 -22.79 1.71
C GLN A 373 -23.13 -22.02 2.94
N LYS A 374 -23.37 -22.61 4.12
CA LYS A 374 -22.74 -22.25 5.39
C LYS A 374 -21.76 -23.35 5.80
N ASP A 375 -20.53 -22.97 6.10
CA ASP A 375 -19.51 -23.86 6.69
C ASP A 375 -19.14 -23.42 8.10
N VAL A 376 -18.74 -24.37 8.95
CA VAL A 376 -18.42 -24.13 10.36
C VAL A 376 -17.07 -24.75 10.71
N PHE A 377 -16.16 -23.95 11.27
CA PHE A 377 -14.79 -24.32 11.61
C PHE A 377 -14.49 -24.01 13.08
N GLU A 378 -13.49 -24.70 13.65
CA GLU A 378 -12.89 -24.37 14.94
C GLU A 378 -11.48 -23.85 14.73
N ILE A 379 -11.18 -22.67 15.29
CA ILE A 379 -9.82 -22.12 15.32
C ILE A 379 -9.34 -22.02 16.76
N LYS A 380 -8.20 -22.66 17.03
CA LYS A 380 -7.47 -22.56 18.30
C LYS A 380 -6.47 -21.40 18.28
N ALA A 381 -6.53 -20.57 19.33
CA ALA A 381 -5.61 -19.48 19.61
C ALA A 381 -5.73 -19.07 21.09
N ALA A 382 -4.82 -18.23 21.59
CA ALA A 382 -4.99 -17.59 22.90
C ALA A 382 -6.12 -16.54 22.87
N GLY A 383 -6.44 -15.97 24.05
CA GLY A 383 -7.40 -14.87 24.21
C GLY A 383 -7.07 -13.65 23.34
N LEU A 384 -7.81 -13.48 22.25
CA LEU A 384 -7.68 -12.36 21.32
C LEU A 384 -8.23 -11.03 21.88
N GLY A 385 -9.12 -11.09 22.88
CA GLY A 385 -9.92 -9.95 23.32
C GLY A 385 -10.97 -9.56 22.27
N LYS A 386 -11.40 -8.29 22.28
CA LYS A 386 -12.42 -7.80 21.33
C LYS A 386 -11.94 -7.94 19.88
N LEU A 387 -12.72 -8.63 19.04
CA LEU A 387 -12.37 -8.83 17.63
C LEU A 387 -12.47 -7.52 16.85
N LYS A 388 -11.43 -7.19 16.07
CA LYS A 388 -11.29 -5.95 15.29
C LYS A 388 -11.48 -6.16 13.79
N LYS A 389 -10.73 -7.10 13.20
CA LYS A 389 -10.78 -7.45 11.76
C LYS A 389 -10.52 -8.94 11.55
N ILE A 390 -10.89 -9.46 10.38
CA ILE A 390 -10.36 -10.70 9.82
C ILE A 390 -9.58 -10.40 8.55
N LYS A 391 -8.66 -11.28 8.16
CA LYS A 391 -8.13 -11.38 6.79
C LYS A 391 -8.56 -12.72 6.24
N ILE A 392 -9.21 -12.74 5.08
CA ILE A 392 -9.65 -13.97 4.43
C ILE A 392 -9.23 -13.97 2.97
N ARG A 393 -8.68 -15.11 2.51
CA ARG A 393 -8.16 -15.28 1.15
C ARG A 393 -8.32 -16.71 0.65
N HIS A 394 -8.09 -16.92 -0.64
CA HIS A 394 -7.75 -18.22 -1.20
C HIS A 394 -6.31 -18.22 -1.77
N ASP A 395 -5.84 -19.35 -2.29
CA ASP A 395 -4.55 -19.52 -2.96
C ASP A 395 -4.64 -19.57 -4.51
N ASP A 396 -5.82 -19.25 -5.06
CA ASP A 396 -6.16 -19.35 -6.49
C ASP A 396 -5.89 -20.72 -7.14
N SER A 397 -5.80 -21.78 -6.32
CA SER A 397 -5.62 -23.15 -6.84
C SER A 397 -6.90 -23.69 -7.48
N ASN A 398 -6.71 -24.53 -8.51
CA ASN A 398 -7.76 -25.18 -9.31
C ASN A 398 -8.56 -24.25 -10.27
N ILE A 399 -9.22 -24.86 -11.24
CA ILE A 399 -10.00 -24.15 -12.27
C ILE A 399 -11.34 -23.72 -11.67
N GLY A 400 -11.69 -22.44 -11.80
CA GLY A 400 -12.95 -21.89 -11.27
C GLY A 400 -12.83 -21.30 -9.86
N SER A 401 -11.61 -20.89 -9.48
CA SER A 401 -11.22 -20.27 -8.20
C SER A 401 -11.89 -18.94 -7.83
N ALA A 402 -13.01 -18.57 -8.46
CA ALA A 402 -13.64 -17.27 -8.29
C ALA A 402 -14.81 -17.35 -7.29
N TRP A 403 -14.55 -17.08 -6.01
CA TRP A 403 -15.48 -17.20 -4.89
C TRP A 403 -16.35 -15.95 -4.70
N TYR A 404 -17.60 -16.10 -4.23
CA TYR A 404 -18.40 -14.97 -3.75
C TYR A 404 -18.74 -15.13 -2.27
N LEU A 405 -17.89 -14.58 -1.41
CA LEU A 405 -18.09 -14.53 0.04
C LEU A 405 -19.19 -13.51 0.39
N ASP A 406 -20.25 -13.95 1.06
CA ASP A 406 -21.25 -13.06 1.66
C ASP A 406 -20.68 -12.45 2.95
N ARG A 407 -20.41 -13.29 3.95
CA ARG A 407 -19.89 -12.87 5.26
C ARG A 407 -19.25 -14.01 6.04
N VAL A 408 -18.52 -13.66 7.09
CA VAL A 408 -18.08 -14.57 8.16
C VAL A 408 -18.73 -14.12 9.47
N GLU A 409 -19.08 -15.06 10.34
CA GLU A 409 -19.57 -14.80 11.69
C GLU A 409 -18.68 -15.57 12.68
N ILE A 410 -18.28 -14.96 13.79
CA ILE A 410 -17.37 -15.58 14.76
C ILE A 410 -17.91 -15.35 16.17
N THR A 411 -18.03 -16.42 16.94
CA THR A 411 -18.39 -16.35 18.35
C THR A 411 -17.12 -16.35 19.20
N ASP A 412 -16.95 -15.33 20.02
CA ASP A 412 -15.94 -15.29 21.07
C ASP A 412 -16.37 -16.20 22.25
N PRO A 413 -15.59 -17.24 22.60
CA PRO A 413 -15.96 -18.19 23.65
C PRO A 413 -15.84 -17.66 25.08
N GLU A 414 -15.12 -16.55 25.33
CA GLU A 414 -15.05 -15.93 26.67
C GLU A 414 -16.24 -15.03 26.94
N THR A 415 -16.65 -14.21 25.96
CA THR A 415 -17.76 -13.25 26.12
C THR A 415 -19.11 -13.75 25.60
N ASN A 416 -19.11 -14.84 24.82
CA ASN A 416 -20.25 -15.32 24.01
C ASN A 416 -20.82 -14.24 23.05
N GLN A 417 -20.01 -13.24 22.70
CA GLN A 417 -20.36 -12.20 21.72
C GLN A 417 -20.19 -12.77 20.30
N LEU A 418 -21.25 -12.62 19.50
CA LEU A 418 -21.19 -12.85 18.06
C LEU A 418 -20.67 -11.60 17.35
N TYR A 419 -19.66 -11.75 16.51
CA TYR A 419 -19.13 -10.72 15.62
C TYR A 419 -19.42 -11.10 14.17
N HIS A 420 -19.81 -10.15 13.34
CA HIS A 420 -20.05 -10.37 11.90
C HIS A 420 -19.02 -9.60 11.07
N PHE A 421 -18.58 -10.18 9.96
CA PHE A 421 -17.56 -9.66 9.06
C PHE A 421 -18.09 -9.78 7.62
N VAL A 422 -18.67 -8.72 7.09
CA VAL A 422 -19.38 -8.74 5.80
C VAL A 422 -18.43 -8.43 4.64
N CYS A 423 -18.47 -9.24 3.59
CA CYS A 423 -17.70 -9.06 2.36
C CYS A 423 -18.60 -8.58 1.20
N GLN A 424 -19.58 -9.40 0.82
CA GLN A 424 -20.49 -9.20 -0.32
C GLN A 424 -19.83 -8.78 -1.65
N LYS A 425 -18.55 -9.13 -1.84
CA LYS A 425 -17.76 -8.97 -3.06
C LYS A 425 -17.19 -10.31 -3.53
N TRP A 426 -16.88 -10.42 -4.82
CA TRP A 426 -16.10 -11.55 -5.33
C TRP A 426 -14.69 -11.52 -4.74
N LEU A 427 -14.13 -12.71 -4.53
CA LEU A 427 -12.70 -12.96 -4.34
C LEU A 427 -12.27 -13.79 -5.54
N ALA A 428 -11.59 -13.15 -6.48
CA ALA A 428 -11.32 -13.68 -7.82
C ALA A 428 -10.34 -12.77 -8.57
N THR A 429 -9.50 -13.33 -9.43
CA THR A 429 -8.63 -12.56 -10.33
C THR A 429 -9.38 -11.98 -11.56
N ASP A 430 -10.58 -12.48 -11.88
CA ASP A 430 -11.36 -12.13 -13.07
C ASP A 430 -12.66 -11.33 -12.81
N LYS A 431 -12.98 -10.98 -11.55
CA LYS A 431 -14.25 -10.33 -11.14
C LYS A 431 -14.03 -9.23 -10.09
N ASP A 432 -15.05 -8.37 -9.97
CA ASP A 432 -15.08 -7.16 -9.12
C ASP A 432 -13.80 -6.30 -9.23
N ASP A 433 -12.87 -6.42 -8.28
CA ASP A 433 -11.63 -5.63 -8.19
C ASP A 433 -10.34 -6.47 -8.36
N GLY A 434 -10.47 -7.75 -8.75
CA GLY A 434 -9.33 -8.64 -9.03
C GLY A 434 -8.64 -9.22 -7.78
N LEU A 435 -9.18 -8.99 -6.58
CA LEU A 435 -8.55 -9.36 -5.32
C LEU A 435 -8.97 -10.76 -4.83
N ILE A 436 -8.00 -11.66 -4.61
CA ILE A 436 -8.22 -12.99 -4.00
C ILE A 436 -8.13 -13.00 -2.45
N SER A 437 -7.95 -11.82 -1.85
CA SER A 437 -7.70 -11.61 -0.42
C SER A 437 -8.33 -10.28 0.02
N ARG A 438 -9.00 -10.26 1.19
CA ARG A 438 -9.51 -9.03 1.82
C ARG A 438 -9.27 -9.03 3.33
N GLU A 439 -9.07 -7.83 3.87
CA GLU A 439 -9.25 -7.57 5.30
C GLU A 439 -10.64 -6.93 5.53
N ILE A 440 -11.38 -7.45 6.51
CA ILE A 440 -12.79 -7.13 6.75
C ILE A 440 -12.98 -6.76 8.23
N PRO A 441 -13.60 -5.62 8.57
CA PRO A 441 -13.84 -5.22 9.97
C PRO A 441 -14.91 -6.07 10.65
N ALA A 442 -14.85 -6.11 11.98
CA ALA A 442 -15.98 -6.57 12.79
C ALA A 442 -17.09 -5.50 12.82
N LEU A 443 -18.32 -5.86 12.47
CA LEU A 443 -19.51 -5.07 12.78
C LEU A 443 -19.94 -5.33 14.23
N GLU A 444 -20.21 -4.26 14.98
CA GLU A 444 -20.84 -4.40 16.29
C GLU A 444 -22.34 -4.66 16.18
N ASN A 445 -22.86 -5.45 17.12
CA ASN A 445 -24.28 -5.80 17.19
C ASN A 445 -25.25 -4.60 17.30
N LYS A 446 -24.80 -3.38 17.67
CA LYS A 446 -25.66 -2.18 17.58
C LYS A 446 -25.94 -1.77 16.12
N ALA A 447 -24.95 -1.84 15.23
CA ALA A 447 -25.15 -1.53 13.80
C ALA A 447 -26.09 -2.55 13.15
N LEU A 448 -25.80 -3.83 13.33
CA LEU A 448 -26.61 -4.94 12.80
C LEU A 448 -28.07 -4.92 13.31
N ARG A 449 -28.31 -4.55 14.57
CA ARG A 449 -29.66 -4.34 15.12
C ARG A 449 -30.32 -3.09 14.54
N LEU A 450 -29.58 -2.01 14.31
CA LEU A 450 -30.08 -0.82 13.60
C LEU A 450 -30.40 -1.11 12.12
N ALA A 451 -29.71 -2.04 11.46
CA ALA A 451 -30.10 -2.54 10.14
C ALA A 451 -31.40 -3.36 10.22
N ALA A 452 -31.43 -4.41 11.05
CA ALA A 452 -32.56 -5.31 11.16
C ALA A 452 -33.86 -4.63 11.61
N ALA A 453 -33.78 -3.64 12.50
CA ALA A 453 -34.94 -2.88 12.96
C ALA A 453 -35.54 -1.91 11.91
N ARG A 454 -34.92 -1.73 10.74
CA ARG A 454 -35.42 -0.85 9.67
C ARG A 454 -36.35 -1.55 8.66
N GLU A 455 -36.43 -2.87 8.65
CA GLU A 455 -37.24 -3.63 7.67
C GLU A 455 -38.30 -4.51 8.35
N SER A 456 -39.50 -3.96 8.57
CA SER A 456 -40.68 -4.70 9.02
C SER A 456 -41.59 -5.19 7.86
N SER A 457 -41.05 -5.24 6.63
CA SER A 457 -41.82 -5.50 5.40
C SER A 457 -41.13 -6.44 4.40
N ALA A 458 -41.21 -7.74 4.71
CA ALA A 458 -41.17 -8.88 3.76
C ALA A 458 -40.06 -8.96 2.67
N ARG A 459 -39.08 -9.87 2.90
CA ARG A 459 -38.25 -10.55 1.87
C ARG A 459 -37.29 -9.68 1.04
N SER A 460 -36.40 -8.97 1.72
CA SER A 460 -35.03 -8.67 1.25
C SER A 460 -34.01 -9.41 2.12
N SER A 461 -32.86 -9.76 1.54
CA SER A 461 -31.64 -10.01 2.33
C SER A 461 -31.09 -8.66 2.79
N VAL A 462 -30.67 -8.54 4.05
CA VAL A 462 -30.11 -7.29 4.58
C VAL A 462 -28.92 -6.84 3.71
N ASP A 463 -29.01 -5.65 3.11
CA ASP A 463 -27.97 -5.07 2.26
C ASP A 463 -26.85 -4.45 3.12
N TYR A 464 -26.12 -5.32 3.82
CA TYR A 464 -25.00 -4.98 4.67
C TYR A 464 -23.89 -4.21 3.92
N GLY A 465 -23.83 -4.33 2.59
CA GLY A 465 -22.93 -3.56 1.72
C GLY A 465 -23.08 -2.04 1.88
N LEU A 466 -24.27 -1.54 2.25
CA LEU A 466 -24.44 -0.13 2.58
C LEU A 466 -23.85 0.24 3.93
N GLU A 467 -24.00 -0.59 4.97
CA GLU A 467 -23.40 -0.31 6.27
C GLU A 467 -21.87 -0.31 6.21
N MET A 468 -21.26 -1.19 5.38
CA MET A 468 -19.83 -1.14 5.05
C MET A 468 -19.41 0.23 4.48
N LYS A 469 -20.15 0.79 3.53
CA LYS A 469 -19.87 2.12 2.98
C LYS A 469 -20.04 3.27 3.98
N THR A 470 -20.61 3.05 5.17
CA THR A 470 -20.67 4.05 6.24
C THR A 470 -19.46 4.03 7.20
N ILE A 471 -18.66 2.96 7.18
CA ILE A 471 -17.48 2.80 8.06
C ILE A 471 -16.15 2.72 7.31
N ALA A 472 -16.18 2.34 6.03
CA ALA A 472 -15.06 2.47 5.11
C ALA A 472 -14.72 3.95 4.82
N THR A 473 -13.64 4.18 4.09
CA THR A 473 -13.19 5.49 3.60
C THR A 473 -12.45 5.25 2.29
N THR A 474 -12.69 6.08 1.28
CA THR A 474 -11.98 5.97 -0.01
C THR A 474 -10.59 6.59 0.10
N TYR A 475 -9.56 5.84 -0.30
CA TYR A 475 -8.20 6.35 -0.45
C TYR A 475 -7.88 6.39 -1.95
N LYS A 476 -7.66 7.60 -2.48
CA LYS A 476 -7.24 7.83 -3.86
C LYS A 476 -5.73 8.01 -3.89
N ILE A 477 -5.03 7.11 -4.55
CA ILE A 477 -3.58 6.96 -4.52
C ILE A 477 -3.04 7.28 -5.90
N SER A 478 -2.35 8.41 -6.05
CA SER A 478 -1.57 8.72 -7.24
C SER A 478 -0.14 8.21 -7.03
N VAL A 479 0.35 7.37 -7.93
CA VAL A 479 1.73 6.88 -7.94
C VAL A 479 2.46 7.48 -9.13
N ILE A 480 3.53 8.23 -8.87
CA ILE A 480 4.28 8.96 -9.90
C ILE A 480 5.59 8.21 -10.16
N THR A 481 5.72 7.65 -11.37
CA THR A 481 6.95 7.01 -11.83
C THR A 481 7.81 8.03 -12.56
N SER A 482 9.10 8.08 -12.23
CA SER A 482 10.04 9.09 -12.75
C SER A 482 10.17 9.09 -14.28
N ASP A 483 10.59 10.23 -14.84
CA ASP A 483 10.94 10.38 -16.25
C ASP A 483 12.34 9.82 -16.63
N GLU A 484 13.13 9.23 -15.72
CA GLU A 484 14.43 8.65 -16.09
C GLU A 484 14.31 7.50 -17.11
N PHE A 485 15.40 7.18 -17.82
CA PHE A 485 15.37 6.13 -18.84
C PHE A 485 15.27 4.73 -18.20
N GLY A 486 14.14 4.05 -18.43
CA GLY A 486 13.89 2.71 -17.92
C GLY A 486 13.47 2.68 -16.45
N SER A 487 12.84 3.77 -15.98
CA SER A 487 12.20 3.91 -14.68
C SER A 487 10.92 3.08 -14.50
N GLY A 488 10.23 2.74 -15.58
CA GLY A 488 8.95 2.03 -15.55
C GLY A 488 9.06 0.52 -15.38
N THR A 489 8.17 -0.05 -14.56
CA THR A 489 8.18 -1.46 -14.14
C THR A 489 7.01 -2.25 -14.71
N ASN A 490 7.12 -3.58 -14.73
CA ASN A 490 6.00 -4.50 -14.92
C ASN A 490 5.96 -5.66 -13.90
N ALA A 491 6.45 -5.40 -12.69
CA ALA A 491 6.22 -6.21 -11.50
C ALA A 491 4.88 -5.82 -10.82
N ASN A 492 4.36 -6.69 -9.93
CA ASN A 492 3.10 -6.42 -9.23
C ASN A 492 3.34 -5.47 -8.05
N VAL A 493 3.02 -4.19 -8.23
CA VAL A 493 3.16 -3.15 -7.21
C VAL A 493 2.07 -3.28 -6.13
N TYR A 494 2.45 -3.03 -4.87
CA TYR A 494 1.56 -3.00 -3.71
C TYR A 494 1.91 -1.85 -2.78
N ILE A 495 0.95 -1.47 -1.92
CA ILE A 495 1.12 -0.46 -0.87
C ILE A 495 0.50 -0.94 0.46
N ILE A 496 1.09 -0.48 1.57
CA ILE A 496 0.52 -0.53 2.91
C ILE A 496 0.48 0.91 3.43
N ILE A 497 -0.71 1.43 3.71
CA ILE A 497 -0.91 2.73 4.37
C ILE A 497 -1.10 2.49 5.87
N PHE A 498 -0.27 3.16 6.69
CA PHE A 498 -0.34 3.11 8.16
C PHE A 498 -0.93 4.42 8.69
N GLY A 499 -2.00 4.32 9.48
CA GLY A 499 -2.65 5.45 10.14
C GLY A 499 -2.38 5.51 11.65
N GLU A 500 -3.21 6.28 12.35
CA GLU A 500 -3.17 6.42 13.81
C GLU A 500 -3.73 5.21 14.56
N ASN A 501 -4.74 4.56 13.98
CA ASN A 501 -5.56 3.55 14.67
C ASN A 501 -5.45 2.14 14.06
N ASN A 502 -5.00 2.03 12.81
CA ASN A 502 -4.98 0.79 12.05
C ASN A 502 -4.03 0.91 10.83
N ASP A 503 -3.82 -0.21 10.16
CA ASP A 503 -3.21 -0.30 8.83
C ASP A 503 -4.22 -0.81 7.80
N THR A 504 -3.92 -0.59 6.52
CA THR A 504 -4.75 -1.02 5.37
C THR A 504 -4.46 -2.44 4.88
N GLY A 505 -3.51 -3.15 5.48
CA GLY A 505 -2.97 -4.40 4.95
C GLY A 505 -2.13 -4.20 3.68
N LYS A 506 -1.69 -5.30 3.07
CA LYS A 506 -0.93 -5.29 1.80
C LYS A 506 -1.90 -5.21 0.62
N VAL A 507 -2.12 -4.00 0.11
CA VAL A 507 -3.09 -3.71 -0.97
C VAL A 507 -2.35 -3.69 -2.33
N PRO A 508 -2.63 -4.61 -3.26
CA PRO A 508 -2.02 -4.59 -4.59
C PRO A 508 -2.68 -3.52 -5.47
N LEU A 509 -1.87 -2.80 -6.24
CA LEU A 509 -2.31 -1.68 -7.08
C LEU A 509 -2.55 -2.16 -8.51
N VAL A 510 -3.63 -2.93 -8.71
CA VAL A 510 -3.89 -3.69 -9.95
C VAL A 510 -4.52 -2.82 -11.05
N THR A 511 -5.62 -2.12 -10.75
CA THR A 511 -6.41 -1.39 -11.77
C THR A 511 -6.23 0.12 -11.63
N SER A 512 -5.39 0.70 -12.48
CA SER A 512 -5.27 2.16 -12.61
C SER A 512 -6.47 2.75 -13.35
N LYS A 513 -6.86 3.96 -12.97
CA LYS A 513 -7.93 4.76 -13.61
C LYS A 513 -7.42 5.64 -14.75
N THR A 514 -6.11 5.88 -14.83
CA THR A 514 -5.48 6.73 -15.86
C THR A 514 -4.95 5.90 -17.04
N TYR A 515 -4.31 4.76 -16.77
CA TYR A 515 -3.70 3.89 -17.79
C TYR A 515 -4.11 2.42 -17.62
N SER A 516 -4.09 1.66 -18.71
CA SER A 516 -4.38 0.21 -18.71
C SER A 516 -3.15 -0.66 -18.46
N ASP A 517 -1.96 -0.05 -18.50
CA ASP A 517 -0.66 -0.66 -18.22
C ASP A 517 0.05 0.34 -17.29
N PRO A 518 -0.01 0.14 -15.96
CA PRO A 518 0.42 1.13 -14.96
C PRO A 518 1.92 1.05 -14.68
N PHE A 519 2.45 2.09 -14.03
CA PHE A 519 3.85 2.22 -13.59
C PHE A 519 4.87 2.30 -14.72
N ASP A 520 4.45 2.70 -15.92
CA ASP A 520 5.36 3.03 -17.02
C ASP A 520 6.08 4.38 -16.75
N ARG A 521 7.13 4.65 -17.52
CA ARG A 521 7.96 5.87 -17.38
C ARG A 521 7.13 7.15 -17.57
N ASP A 522 7.33 8.15 -16.70
CA ASP A 522 6.61 9.45 -16.74
C ASP A 522 5.08 9.33 -16.55
N HIS A 523 4.57 8.19 -16.07
CA HIS A 523 3.16 8.01 -15.75
C HIS A 523 2.81 8.45 -14.31
N THR A 524 1.65 9.07 -14.19
CA THR A 524 0.92 9.22 -12.92
C THR A 524 -0.27 8.24 -12.94
N ASP A 525 -0.15 7.16 -12.17
CA ASP A 525 -1.16 6.11 -12.08
C ASP A 525 -2.07 6.32 -10.87
N VAL A 526 -3.38 6.43 -11.12
CA VAL A 526 -4.37 6.77 -10.09
C VAL A 526 -5.22 5.55 -9.74
N PHE A 527 -5.09 5.08 -8.51
CA PHE A 527 -5.88 4.00 -7.94
C PHE A 527 -6.89 4.55 -6.94
N GLU A 528 -8.01 3.87 -6.75
CA GLU A 528 -8.92 4.11 -5.63
C GLU A 528 -9.15 2.79 -4.90
N ILE A 529 -8.99 2.81 -3.58
CA ILE A 529 -9.22 1.65 -2.72
C ILE A 529 -10.26 2.00 -1.64
N GLU A 530 -11.27 1.15 -1.48
CA GLU A 530 -12.19 1.19 -0.34
C GLU A 530 -11.55 0.41 0.81
N ALA A 531 -11.09 1.10 1.85
CA ALA A 531 -10.48 0.48 3.03
C ALA A 531 -11.13 1.01 4.32
N MET A 532 -10.79 0.41 5.47
CA MET A 532 -11.26 0.91 6.76
C MET A 532 -10.58 2.23 7.15
N ASP A 533 -11.32 3.03 7.91
CA ASP A 533 -10.88 4.28 8.54
C ASP A 533 -9.64 4.09 9.43
N ILE A 534 -8.44 4.33 8.89
CA ILE A 534 -7.17 4.20 9.64
C ILE A 534 -6.83 5.39 10.55
N GLY A 535 -7.59 6.50 10.48
CA GLY A 535 -7.16 7.82 10.96
C GLY A 535 -6.30 8.56 9.93
N GLU A 536 -5.55 9.59 10.36
CA GLU A 536 -4.60 10.27 9.48
C GLU A 536 -3.44 9.34 9.06
N PRO A 537 -3.08 9.23 7.77
CA PRO A 537 -1.85 8.57 7.33
C PRO A 537 -0.59 9.15 7.99
N LYS A 538 0.27 8.29 8.56
CA LYS A 538 1.54 8.68 9.21
C LYS A 538 2.78 8.13 8.51
N LYS A 539 2.69 6.97 7.84
CA LYS A 539 3.69 6.46 6.91
C LYS A 539 3.06 5.53 5.87
N ILE A 540 3.78 5.23 4.80
CA ILE A 540 3.46 4.14 3.87
C ILE A 540 4.65 3.21 3.70
N LYS A 541 4.39 1.95 3.34
CA LYS A 541 5.38 1.02 2.78
C LYS A 541 4.89 0.65 1.38
N ILE A 542 5.71 0.88 0.35
CA ILE A 542 5.36 0.63 -1.05
C ILE A 542 6.46 -0.20 -1.70
N GLY A 543 6.11 -1.14 -2.58
CA GLY A 543 7.06 -2.04 -3.20
C GLY A 543 6.45 -2.93 -4.28
N HIS A 544 7.24 -3.86 -4.80
CA HIS A 544 6.83 -4.83 -5.83
C HIS A 544 7.43 -6.23 -5.58
N ASP A 545 7.11 -7.19 -6.43
CA ASP A 545 7.43 -8.62 -6.29
C ASP A 545 8.57 -9.14 -7.19
N ASP A 546 9.38 -8.23 -7.75
CA ASP A 546 10.44 -8.50 -8.76
C ASP A 546 9.99 -9.29 -10.01
N SER A 547 8.69 -9.41 -10.26
CA SER A 547 8.16 -10.18 -11.39
C SER A 547 8.21 -9.44 -12.73
N GLY A 548 7.78 -10.11 -13.81
CA GLY A 548 7.71 -9.53 -15.15
C GLY A 548 9.00 -9.70 -15.97
N PHE A 549 9.38 -8.65 -16.70
CA PHE A 549 10.55 -8.61 -17.60
C PHE A 549 11.40 -7.33 -17.42
N ARG A 550 10.85 -6.34 -16.70
CA ARG A 550 11.51 -5.13 -16.22
C ARG A 550 10.97 -4.85 -14.81
N PRO A 551 11.47 -5.54 -13.78
CA PRO A 551 11.02 -5.28 -12.41
C PRO A 551 11.57 -3.96 -11.87
N ASP A 552 12.75 -3.52 -12.33
CA ASP A 552 13.35 -2.23 -12.00
C ASP A 552 12.34 -1.08 -12.07
N TRP A 553 12.13 -0.38 -10.96
CA TRP A 553 11.20 0.74 -10.86
C TRP A 553 11.90 1.96 -10.25
N LEU A 554 11.73 3.16 -10.80
CA LEU A 554 12.12 4.41 -10.14
C LEU A 554 10.86 5.18 -9.73
N LEU A 555 10.47 4.97 -8.48
CA LEU A 555 9.36 5.68 -7.85
C LEU A 555 9.82 7.10 -7.49
N GLU A 556 9.16 8.11 -8.06
CA GLU A 556 9.44 9.51 -7.75
C GLU A 556 8.75 9.89 -6.43
N ARG A 557 7.43 9.72 -6.35
CA ARG A 557 6.61 10.02 -5.16
C ARG A 557 5.26 9.32 -5.20
N VAL A 558 4.60 9.24 -4.04
CA VAL A 558 3.20 8.82 -3.90
C VAL A 558 2.39 9.97 -3.30
N GLU A 559 1.19 10.21 -3.80
CA GLU A 559 0.23 11.17 -3.26
C GLU A 559 -1.02 10.42 -2.82
N ILE A 560 -1.46 10.60 -1.57
CA ILE A 560 -2.65 9.93 -1.04
C ILE A 560 -3.67 10.98 -0.65
N ASP A 561 -4.70 11.07 -1.49
CA ASP A 561 -5.88 11.90 -1.34
C ASP A 561 -6.94 11.13 -0.54
N VAL A 562 -7.34 11.68 0.61
CA VAL A 562 -8.37 11.08 1.49
C VAL A 562 -9.51 12.08 1.66
N PRO A 563 -10.57 12.02 0.84
CA PRO A 563 -11.60 13.06 0.77
C PRO A 563 -12.26 13.38 2.09
N LYS A 564 -12.47 12.37 2.94
CA LYS A 564 -13.01 12.52 4.29
C LYS A 564 -12.22 13.47 5.21
N PHE A 565 -10.90 13.55 5.06
CA PHE A 565 -10.07 14.52 5.80
C PHE A 565 -9.87 15.83 5.04
N GLY A 566 -10.22 15.88 3.75
CA GLY A 566 -9.95 17.02 2.89
C GLY A 566 -8.45 17.31 2.80
N ARG A 567 -7.61 16.29 2.63
CA ARG A 567 -6.15 16.48 2.55
C ARG A 567 -5.50 15.46 1.62
N ILE A 568 -4.45 15.90 0.93
CA ILE A 568 -3.55 15.09 0.12
C ILE A 568 -2.23 14.99 0.87
N TRP A 569 -1.81 13.77 1.23
CA TRP A 569 -0.51 13.50 1.83
C TRP A 569 0.51 13.18 0.74
N ILE A 570 1.64 13.90 0.70
CA ILE A 570 2.71 13.68 -0.28
C ILE A 570 3.88 12.94 0.38
N PHE A 571 4.23 11.80 -0.20
CA PHE A 571 5.29 10.88 0.24
C PHE A 571 6.38 10.82 -0.86
N PRO A 572 7.40 11.69 -0.81
CA PRO A 572 8.49 11.67 -1.80
C PRO A 572 9.39 10.45 -1.60
N CYS A 573 9.90 9.91 -2.70
CA CYS A 573 10.75 8.72 -2.73
C CYS A 573 12.09 9.02 -3.44
N GLY A 574 12.07 9.19 -4.76
CA GLY A 574 13.27 9.41 -5.58
C GLY A 574 14.25 8.23 -5.57
N LYS A 575 13.75 6.99 -5.49
CA LYS A 575 14.59 5.78 -5.35
C LYS A 575 14.21 4.66 -6.32
N TRP A 576 15.26 3.97 -6.77
CA TRP A 576 15.15 2.75 -7.56
C TRP A 576 14.79 1.58 -6.65
N LEU A 577 13.56 1.07 -6.79
CA LEU A 577 13.12 -0.20 -6.24
C LEU A 577 13.47 -1.29 -7.26
N SER A 578 14.43 -2.14 -6.93
CA SER A 578 15.12 -3.04 -7.88
C SER A 578 16.03 -4.02 -7.12
N THR A 579 16.23 -5.23 -7.64
CA THR A 579 17.32 -6.13 -7.20
C THR A 579 18.71 -5.75 -7.72
N SER A 580 18.81 -4.81 -8.68
CA SER A 580 20.04 -4.51 -9.44
C SER A 580 20.48 -3.04 -9.46
N LYS A 581 19.62 -2.12 -8.98
CA LYS A 581 19.85 -0.66 -8.96
C LYS A 581 19.56 -0.09 -7.56
N GLY A 582 19.93 1.17 -7.35
CA GLY A 582 19.58 1.92 -6.14
C GLY A 582 20.28 1.42 -4.88
N ASP A 583 19.49 1.11 -3.85
CA ASP A 583 19.89 0.46 -2.61
C ASP A 583 19.68 -1.07 -2.62
N CYS A 584 19.32 -1.63 -3.79
CA CYS A 584 18.98 -3.05 -4.02
C CYS A 584 17.76 -3.55 -3.21
N GLN A 585 16.84 -2.66 -2.85
CA GLN A 585 15.59 -2.98 -2.14
C GLN A 585 14.40 -2.96 -3.11
N LEU A 586 13.38 -3.80 -2.84
CA LEU A 586 12.14 -3.91 -3.64
C LEU A 586 10.95 -3.21 -2.97
N GLU A 587 11.13 -2.76 -1.73
CA GLU A 587 10.15 -2.04 -0.92
C GLU A 587 10.84 -0.89 -0.17
N VAL A 588 10.08 0.16 0.14
CA VAL A 588 10.57 1.33 0.87
C VAL A 588 9.50 1.89 1.80
N GLU A 589 9.90 2.31 2.99
CA GLU A 589 9.05 3.12 3.87
C GLU A 589 9.20 4.61 3.58
N LEU A 590 8.08 5.29 3.36
CA LEU A 590 8.01 6.71 3.06
C LEU A 590 7.14 7.42 4.11
N TYR A 591 7.56 8.65 4.45
CA TYR A 591 6.94 9.48 5.49
C TYR A 591 6.43 10.79 4.84
N PRO A 592 5.28 11.33 5.27
CA PRO A 592 4.65 12.45 4.58
C PRO A 592 5.38 13.77 4.89
N GLN A 593 5.58 14.61 3.88
CA GLN A 593 6.15 15.94 4.08
C GLN A 593 5.08 16.94 4.51
N SER A 594 5.03 17.29 5.79
CA SER A 594 4.03 18.19 6.40
C SER A 594 3.93 19.59 5.76
N MET A 595 4.98 20.05 5.07
CA MET A 595 4.98 21.33 4.34
C MET A 595 4.44 21.22 2.91
N ALA A 596 4.29 20.00 2.38
CA ALA A 596 3.82 19.71 1.03
C ALA A 596 2.40 19.13 0.99
N THR A 597 1.82 18.75 2.14
CA THR A 597 0.45 18.20 2.16
C THR A 597 -0.60 19.28 1.90
N GLU A 598 -1.32 19.18 0.78
CA GLU A 598 -2.39 20.13 0.42
C GLU A 598 -3.68 19.85 1.20
N ALA A 599 -4.39 20.90 1.63
CA ALA A 599 -5.66 20.80 2.35
C ALA A 599 -6.81 21.48 1.59
N TYR A 600 -7.95 20.80 1.53
CA TYR A 600 -9.19 21.22 0.89
C TYR A 600 -10.41 20.94 1.79
N LYS A 601 -11.63 21.12 1.27
CA LYS A 601 -12.86 20.88 2.07
C LYS A 601 -13.14 19.37 2.20
N PRO A 602 -13.32 18.83 3.42
CA PRO A 602 -13.62 17.42 3.59
C PRO A 602 -14.97 17.01 2.99
N TYR A 603 -15.00 15.79 2.49
CA TYR A 603 -16.20 15.11 2.00
C TYR A 603 -16.85 14.33 3.15
N VAL A 604 -18.16 14.11 3.07
CA VAL A 604 -18.92 13.30 4.02
C VAL A 604 -19.80 12.29 3.28
N PRO A 605 -20.05 11.10 3.85
CA PRO A 605 -20.93 10.12 3.24
C PRO A 605 -22.40 10.58 3.29
N TYR A 606 -23.08 10.55 2.14
CA TYR A 606 -24.52 10.74 2.01
C TYR A 606 -25.16 9.41 1.62
N GLU A 607 -26.14 8.97 2.40
CA GLU A 607 -27.10 7.94 1.97
C GLU A 607 -28.17 8.60 1.09
N ILE A 608 -28.43 8.01 -0.07
CA ILE A 608 -29.37 8.50 -1.08
C ILE A 608 -30.27 7.34 -1.48
N LYS A 609 -31.57 7.42 -1.19
CA LYS A 609 -32.58 6.45 -1.62
C LYS A 609 -33.39 7.02 -2.77
N VAL A 610 -33.57 6.25 -3.83
CA VAL A 610 -34.30 6.66 -5.03
C VAL A 610 -35.49 5.71 -5.21
N PHE A 611 -36.69 6.26 -5.15
CA PHE A 611 -37.94 5.50 -5.26
C PHE A 611 -38.49 5.62 -6.68
N THR A 612 -38.32 4.57 -7.48
CA THR A 612 -38.88 4.51 -8.84
C THR A 612 -40.33 4.04 -8.76
N SER A 613 -41.25 4.78 -9.37
CA SER A 613 -42.69 4.56 -9.16
C SER A 613 -43.19 3.21 -9.70
N LYS A 614 -44.33 2.75 -9.18
CA LYS A 614 -45.08 1.58 -9.70
C LYS A 614 -45.87 1.84 -10.99
N VAL A 615 -45.61 2.95 -11.68
CA VAL A 615 -46.28 3.27 -12.96
C VAL A 615 -45.74 2.32 -14.05
N SER A 616 -46.62 1.88 -14.95
CA SER A 616 -46.22 0.99 -16.05
C SER A 616 -45.12 1.65 -16.89
N GLY A 617 -43.96 1.00 -17.02
CA GLY A 617 -42.81 1.54 -17.74
C GLY A 617 -41.97 2.56 -16.96
N ALA A 618 -42.25 2.80 -15.67
CA ALA A 618 -41.51 3.76 -14.84
C ALA A 618 -40.00 3.48 -14.70
N GLY A 619 -39.57 2.24 -14.83
CA GLY A 619 -38.16 1.86 -14.68
C GLY A 619 -37.31 2.31 -15.86
N THR A 620 -36.13 2.86 -15.58
CA THR A 620 -35.20 3.35 -16.60
C THR A 620 -33.97 2.48 -16.73
N ASP A 621 -33.41 2.42 -17.94
CA ASP A 621 -32.03 1.98 -18.10
C ASP A 621 -31.03 3.14 -18.20
N ALA A 622 -31.45 4.41 -18.34
CA ALA A 622 -30.51 5.54 -18.49
C ALA A 622 -29.60 5.76 -17.25
N ASN A 623 -28.41 6.35 -17.47
CA ASN A 623 -27.47 6.57 -16.37
C ASN A 623 -27.91 7.79 -15.53
N VAL A 624 -28.30 7.56 -14.28
CA VAL A 624 -28.85 8.58 -13.36
C VAL A 624 -27.74 9.34 -12.63
N HIS A 625 -27.86 10.67 -12.56
CA HIS A 625 -26.97 11.58 -11.85
C HIS A 625 -27.71 12.46 -10.84
N ILE A 626 -27.00 12.91 -9.81
CA ILE A 626 -27.50 13.82 -8.78
C ILE A 626 -26.50 14.94 -8.47
N GLU A 627 -26.99 16.05 -7.95
CA GLU A 627 -26.24 17.23 -7.50
C GLU A 627 -27.00 17.81 -6.29
N ILE A 628 -26.35 17.93 -5.14
CA ILE A 628 -26.98 18.23 -3.84
C ILE A 628 -26.69 19.68 -3.43
N TYR A 629 -27.71 20.42 -2.98
CA TYR A 629 -27.62 21.83 -2.59
C TYR A 629 -27.98 22.03 -1.12
N GLY A 630 -27.04 22.52 -0.33
CA GLY A 630 -27.28 23.12 0.98
C GLY A 630 -27.33 24.66 0.90
N VAL A 631 -27.51 25.31 2.05
CA VAL A 631 -27.78 26.76 2.17
C VAL A 631 -26.72 27.65 1.49
N GLU A 632 -25.43 27.28 1.58
CA GLU A 632 -24.30 28.07 1.05
C GLU A 632 -23.38 27.29 0.10
N LYS A 633 -23.73 26.03 -0.22
CA LYS A 633 -22.82 25.06 -0.84
C LYS A 633 -23.57 24.09 -1.74
N THR A 634 -22.92 23.62 -2.79
CA THR A 634 -23.45 22.61 -3.72
C THR A 634 -22.36 21.57 -4.00
N THR A 635 -22.71 20.29 -4.17
CA THR A 635 -21.77 19.26 -4.64
C THR A 635 -21.51 19.41 -6.14
N GLY A 636 -20.49 18.74 -6.66
CA GLY A 636 -20.47 18.41 -8.10
C GLY A 636 -21.66 17.53 -8.52
N GLN A 637 -21.89 17.43 -9.83
CA GLN A 637 -22.79 16.41 -10.39
C GLN A 637 -22.10 15.05 -10.35
N VAL A 638 -22.73 14.05 -9.71
CA VAL A 638 -22.18 12.70 -9.53
C VAL A 638 -23.18 11.65 -10.02
N MET A 639 -22.66 10.59 -10.66
CA MET A 639 -23.46 9.45 -11.13
C MET A 639 -23.81 8.54 -9.96
N LEU A 640 -25.06 8.10 -9.84
CA LEU A 640 -25.49 7.23 -8.73
C LEU A 640 -24.96 5.79 -8.84
N CYS A 641 -24.72 5.30 -10.06
CA CYS A 641 -24.23 3.94 -10.30
C CYS A 641 -23.10 3.90 -11.34
N GLY A 642 -22.15 2.99 -11.16
CA GLY A 642 -21.15 2.68 -12.18
C GLY A 642 -21.74 1.95 -13.39
N LYS A 643 -20.96 1.84 -14.48
CA LYS A 643 -21.35 1.09 -15.70
C LYS A 643 -21.65 -0.40 -15.42
N THR A 644 -21.01 -0.96 -14.40
CA THR A 644 -21.18 -2.32 -13.88
C THR A 644 -22.47 -2.49 -13.08
N ASP A 645 -22.76 -1.53 -12.19
CA ASP A 645 -23.73 -1.70 -11.11
C ASP A 645 -25.17 -1.39 -11.54
N ARG A 646 -25.33 -0.78 -12.72
CA ARG A 646 -26.60 -0.47 -13.40
C ARG A 646 -27.54 -1.68 -13.55
N LYS A 647 -27.04 -2.92 -13.53
CA LYS A 647 -27.82 -4.12 -13.85
C LYS A 647 -28.84 -4.47 -12.76
N GLY A 648 -30.07 -3.96 -12.91
CA GLY A 648 -31.21 -4.25 -12.03
C GLY A 648 -31.56 -3.14 -11.04
N LYS A 649 -30.90 -1.99 -11.13
CA LYS A 649 -31.27 -0.74 -10.46
C LYS A 649 -32.38 0.00 -11.22
N PHE A 650 -33.08 0.92 -10.56
CA PHE A 650 -34.11 1.82 -11.13
C PHE A 650 -35.23 1.10 -11.91
N ARG A 651 -35.71 -0.03 -11.39
CA ARG A 651 -36.84 -0.78 -11.96
C ARG A 651 -38.17 -0.16 -11.53
N THR A 652 -39.24 -0.42 -12.27
CA THR A 652 -40.61 -0.11 -11.80
C THR A 652 -40.84 -0.73 -10.42
N ASP A 653 -41.35 0.07 -9.48
CA ASP A 653 -41.59 -0.31 -8.08
C ASP A 653 -40.34 -0.78 -7.31
N SER A 654 -39.15 -0.19 -7.59
CA SER A 654 -37.92 -0.41 -6.80
C SER A 654 -37.52 0.80 -5.95
N VAL A 655 -36.93 0.48 -4.79
CA VAL A 655 -36.19 1.41 -3.95
C VAL A 655 -34.71 1.09 -4.11
N ASP A 656 -33.95 2.04 -4.65
CA ASP A 656 -32.52 1.87 -4.90
C ASP A 656 -31.73 2.81 -4.00
N THR A 657 -30.93 2.23 -3.10
CA THR A 657 -30.12 3.01 -2.15
C THR A 657 -28.65 3.03 -2.56
N PHE A 658 -28.02 4.18 -2.37
CA PHE A 658 -26.63 4.49 -2.68
C PHE A 658 -25.98 5.16 -1.46
N VAL A 659 -24.67 4.96 -1.28
CA VAL A 659 -23.86 5.72 -0.32
C VAL A 659 -22.67 6.30 -1.08
N LEU A 660 -22.53 7.63 -1.05
CA LEU A 660 -21.51 8.38 -1.79
C LEU A 660 -20.79 9.36 -0.85
N GLU A 661 -19.46 9.38 -0.86
CA GLU A 661 -18.67 10.46 -0.23
C GLU A 661 -18.71 11.70 -1.15
N LEU A 662 -19.27 12.81 -0.68
CA LEU A 662 -19.46 14.06 -1.44
C LEU A 662 -19.08 15.28 -0.59
N GLU A 663 -18.82 16.44 -1.20
CA GLU A 663 -18.57 17.69 -0.47
C GLU A 663 -19.63 17.99 0.60
N ASP A 664 -19.21 18.32 1.82
CA ASP A 664 -20.16 18.62 2.90
C ASP A 664 -20.90 19.94 2.65
N VAL A 665 -22.12 19.85 2.10
CA VAL A 665 -23.00 21.01 1.89
C VAL A 665 -23.60 21.59 3.17
N GLY A 666 -23.36 20.94 4.32
CA GLY A 666 -23.85 21.36 5.63
C GLY A 666 -25.01 20.50 6.16
N LYS A 667 -25.58 20.93 7.29
CA LYS A 667 -26.61 20.17 8.03
C LYS A 667 -27.99 20.20 7.37
N ASP A 668 -28.29 21.20 6.55
CA ASP A 668 -29.56 21.37 5.88
C ASP A 668 -29.41 21.36 4.36
N ILE A 669 -30.13 20.43 3.73
CA ILE A 669 -30.20 20.27 2.27
C ILE A 669 -31.50 20.91 1.80
N GLU A 670 -31.39 21.98 1.01
CA GLU A 670 -32.57 22.73 0.54
C GLU A 670 -33.16 22.13 -0.73
N LYS A 671 -32.30 21.67 -1.64
CA LYS A 671 -32.65 21.25 -2.99
C LYS A 671 -31.72 20.12 -3.48
N ILE A 672 -32.21 19.31 -4.41
CA ILE A 672 -31.38 18.47 -5.26
C ILE A 672 -31.65 18.78 -6.73
N ARG A 673 -30.69 18.53 -7.60
CA ARG A 673 -30.95 18.28 -9.02
C ARG A 673 -30.73 16.80 -9.29
N ILE A 674 -31.69 16.16 -9.94
CA ILE A 674 -31.59 14.75 -10.35
C ILE A 674 -32.02 14.61 -11.82
N GLY A 675 -31.35 13.73 -12.55
CA GLY A 675 -31.60 13.55 -13.97
C GLY A 675 -30.87 12.33 -14.54
N HIS A 676 -30.97 12.12 -15.85
CA HIS A 676 -30.40 10.96 -16.53
C HIS A 676 -29.81 11.34 -17.89
N ASP A 677 -28.87 10.54 -18.41
CA ASP A 677 -28.20 10.80 -19.68
C ASP A 677 -29.03 10.47 -20.94
N ASN A 678 -30.26 9.96 -20.75
CA ASN A 678 -31.17 9.50 -21.81
C ASN A 678 -30.51 8.45 -22.74
N ARG A 679 -29.62 7.57 -22.23
CA ARG A 679 -28.98 6.50 -23.03
C ARG A 679 -29.46 5.09 -22.67
N GLY A 680 -30.23 4.51 -23.59
CA GLY A 680 -30.63 3.12 -23.52
C GLY A 680 -31.86 2.83 -24.39
N PHE A 681 -32.44 1.65 -24.22
CA PHE A 681 -33.70 1.27 -24.90
C PHE A 681 -34.95 1.63 -24.09
N GLY A 682 -34.82 1.79 -22.77
CA GLY A 682 -35.87 2.19 -21.84
C GLY A 682 -35.47 3.47 -21.12
N ALA A 683 -35.15 4.51 -21.89
CA ALA A 683 -34.55 5.73 -21.35
C ALA A 683 -35.54 6.62 -20.56
N SER A 684 -36.86 6.47 -20.74
CA SER A 684 -37.86 7.12 -19.89
C SER A 684 -37.72 6.66 -18.43
N TRP A 685 -38.07 7.53 -17.48
CA TRP A 685 -38.03 7.22 -16.05
C TRP A 685 -39.19 7.91 -15.33
N HIS A 686 -39.88 7.24 -14.40
CA HIS A 686 -40.85 7.90 -13.52
C HIS A 686 -40.39 7.81 -12.07
N LEU A 687 -39.89 8.94 -11.56
CA LEU A 687 -39.37 9.09 -10.19
C LEU A 687 -40.53 9.46 -9.25
N ASP A 688 -40.72 8.72 -8.15
CA ASP A 688 -41.66 9.11 -7.11
C ASP A 688 -41.04 10.19 -6.22
N HIS A 689 -39.95 9.86 -5.54
CA HIS A 689 -39.20 10.78 -4.69
C HIS A 689 -37.75 10.27 -4.45
N VAL A 690 -36.94 11.14 -3.86
CA VAL A 690 -35.60 10.81 -3.34
C VAL A 690 -35.57 11.11 -1.84
N GLU A 691 -35.00 10.23 -1.03
CA GLU A 691 -34.61 10.55 0.36
C GLU A 691 -33.09 10.74 0.42
N ILE A 692 -32.60 11.77 1.11
CA ILE A 692 -31.15 11.94 1.38
C ILE A 692 -30.91 12.12 2.87
N ARG A 693 -29.88 11.43 3.38
CA ARG A 693 -29.43 11.49 4.77
C ARG A 693 -27.91 11.65 4.82
N ARG A 694 -27.45 12.83 5.29
CA ARG A 694 -26.02 13.08 5.61
C ARG A 694 -25.64 12.19 6.79
N LEU A 695 -24.64 11.33 6.63
CA LEU A 695 -24.20 10.38 7.65
C LEU A 695 -23.08 10.99 8.50
N ASP A 696 -23.34 11.16 9.79
CA ASP A 696 -22.44 11.77 10.76
C ASP A 696 -22.34 10.85 11.98
N LYS A 697 -21.14 10.29 12.26
CA LYS A 697 -20.96 9.22 13.26
C LYS A 697 -21.36 9.64 14.68
N ASN A 698 -21.41 10.95 14.97
CA ASN A 698 -21.55 11.48 16.34
C ASN A 698 -22.85 12.28 16.56
N GLN A 699 -23.78 12.35 15.60
CA GLN A 699 -24.97 13.21 15.67
C GLN A 699 -26.23 12.52 15.15
N LYS A 700 -27.41 12.94 15.64
CA LYS A 700 -28.70 12.51 15.08
C LYS A 700 -28.81 12.98 13.64
N THR A 701 -28.80 12.04 12.70
CA THR A 701 -28.86 12.32 11.26
C THR A 701 -30.30 12.63 10.83
N LYS A 702 -30.45 13.61 9.94
CA LYS A 702 -31.75 14.08 9.43
C LYS A 702 -31.93 13.59 7.99
N THR A 703 -33.07 12.94 7.72
CA THR A 703 -33.49 12.59 6.35
C THR A 703 -34.25 13.76 5.74
N PHE A 704 -33.98 14.06 4.47
CA PHE A 704 -34.66 15.06 3.66
C PHE A 704 -35.37 14.36 2.50
N ILE A 705 -36.65 14.65 2.30
CA ILE A 705 -37.49 14.02 1.26
C ILE A 705 -37.70 15.02 0.12
N PHE A 706 -37.44 14.58 -1.11
CA PHE A 706 -37.51 15.37 -2.35
C PHE A 706 -38.54 14.73 -3.30
N PRO A 707 -39.82 15.13 -3.25
CA PRO A 707 -40.87 14.57 -4.10
C PRO A 707 -40.68 14.99 -5.57
N CYS A 708 -40.98 14.07 -6.50
CA CYS A 708 -40.98 14.34 -7.94
C CYS A 708 -42.32 13.97 -8.58
N ARG A 709 -42.73 12.70 -8.43
CA ARG A 709 -43.98 12.09 -8.93
C ARG A 709 -44.28 12.40 -10.40
N ARG A 710 -43.24 12.36 -11.24
CA ARG A 710 -43.28 12.75 -12.66
C ARG A 710 -42.36 11.91 -13.52
N TRP A 711 -42.60 11.96 -14.83
CA TRP A 711 -41.63 11.48 -15.82
C TRP A 711 -40.42 12.42 -15.92
N LEU A 712 -39.26 11.81 -16.07
CA LEU A 712 -38.04 12.35 -16.65
C LEU A 712 -37.84 11.57 -17.96
N ALA A 713 -38.23 12.18 -19.08
CA ALA A 713 -38.28 11.54 -20.39
C ALA A 713 -38.46 12.59 -21.49
N LYS A 714 -37.83 12.42 -22.66
CA LYS A 714 -38.02 13.35 -23.80
C LYS A 714 -39.37 13.22 -24.52
N GLY A 715 -40.12 12.15 -24.27
CA GLY A 715 -41.39 11.86 -24.95
C GLY A 715 -42.62 11.96 -24.06
N GLU A 716 -42.47 12.29 -22.77
CA GLU A 716 -43.52 12.18 -21.75
C GLU A 716 -43.47 13.38 -20.77
N ASP A 717 -44.56 13.63 -20.03
CA ASP A 717 -44.78 14.82 -19.20
C ASP A 717 -44.46 16.14 -19.95
N ASP A 718 -43.36 16.83 -19.62
CA ASP A 718 -42.93 18.09 -20.26
C ASP A 718 -41.64 17.95 -21.10
N GLY A 719 -41.18 16.72 -21.37
CA GLY A 719 -40.00 16.47 -22.18
C GLY A 719 -38.66 16.64 -21.45
N SER A 720 -38.66 17.04 -20.17
CA SER A 720 -37.42 17.20 -19.39
C SER A 720 -36.82 15.86 -18.97
N ILE A 721 -35.48 15.79 -18.95
CA ILE A 721 -34.68 14.65 -18.44
C ILE A 721 -33.90 15.00 -17.17
N VAL A 722 -34.16 16.18 -16.59
CA VAL A 722 -33.56 16.70 -15.37
C VAL A 722 -34.62 17.46 -14.56
N ARG A 723 -34.59 17.35 -13.24
CA ARG A 723 -35.48 18.05 -12.31
C ARG A 723 -34.68 18.66 -11.16
N ASP A 724 -34.96 19.92 -10.86
CA ASP A 724 -34.59 20.57 -9.60
C ASP A 724 -35.76 20.34 -8.60
N LEU A 725 -35.51 19.63 -7.50
CA LEU A 725 -36.49 19.24 -6.49
C LEU A 725 -36.15 19.89 -5.14
N LEU A 726 -37.14 20.47 -4.47
CA LEU A 726 -36.98 21.08 -3.14
C LEU A 726 -37.31 20.07 -2.03
N SER A 727 -36.69 20.23 -0.86
CA SER A 727 -37.00 19.40 0.32
C SER A 727 -38.38 19.73 0.88
N GLU A 728 -39.16 18.70 1.20
CA GLU A 728 -40.34 18.86 2.06
C GLU A 728 -39.87 19.25 3.47
N LYS A 729 -40.32 20.41 3.97
CA LYS A 729 -40.03 20.89 5.33
C LYS A 729 -40.88 20.19 6.40
N GLY A 730 -40.84 18.85 6.39
CA GLY A 730 -41.46 17.97 7.39
C GLY A 730 -40.42 17.35 8.32
N GLN A 731 -40.70 17.27 9.62
CA GLN A 731 -39.81 16.64 10.59
C GLN A 731 -40.19 15.18 10.81
N LEU A 732 -39.24 14.27 10.57
CA LEU A 732 -39.21 12.93 11.15
C LEU A 732 -37.90 12.76 11.93
N GLN A 733 -37.92 13.11 13.22
CA GLN A 733 -36.92 12.62 14.17
C GLN A 733 -37.36 11.25 14.67
N VAL A 734 -36.59 10.20 14.40
CA VAL A 734 -36.80 8.89 15.01
C VAL A 734 -36.26 8.93 16.45
N PRO A 735 -37.07 8.67 17.49
CA PRO A 735 -36.57 8.63 18.87
C PRO A 735 -35.86 7.31 19.17
N GLU A 736 -34.62 7.36 19.67
CA GLU A 736 -34.02 6.23 20.39
C GLU A 736 -34.68 6.08 21.77
N ARG A 737 -35.84 5.40 21.82
CA ARG A 737 -36.36 4.69 23.00
C ARG A 737 -37.60 3.86 22.64
N TYR A 738 -37.47 2.54 22.81
CA TYR A 738 -38.55 1.68 23.25
C TYR A 738 -38.06 1.06 24.55
N ASP A 739 -38.50 1.60 25.68
CA ASP A 739 -38.42 0.92 26.96
C ASP A 739 -39.53 -0.15 26.98
N GLU A 740 -39.27 -1.30 27.61
CA GLU A 740 -40.19 -2.45 27.59
C GLU A 740 -41.50 -2.16 28.34
N CYS A 741 -42.62 -2.68 27.84
CA CYS A 741 -43.91 -2.68 28.54
C CYS A 741 -44.56 -4.06 28.39
N GLU A 742 -44.83 -4.71 29.51
CA GLU A 742 -45.42 -6.05 29.58
C GLU A 742 -46.92 -6.05 29.22
N GLU A 743 -47.47 -7.25 29.03
CA GLU A 743 -48.87 -7.45 28.64
C GLU A 743 -49.86 -6.87 29.67
N THR A 744 -50.89 -6.15 29.23
CA THR A 744 -52.19 -6.13 29.94
C THR A 744 -53.36 -5.76 29.03
N ASN A 745 -54.54 -6.33 29.33
CA ASN A 745 -55.75 -6.18 28.53
C ASN A 745 -56.29 -4.75 28.47
N CYS A 746 -56.77 -4.34 27.28
CA CYS A 746 -57.99 -3.54 27.14
C CYS A 746 -58.75 -3.93 25.87
N GLN A 747 -60.07 -4.07 25.97
CA GLN A 747 -60.95 -4.39 24.85
C GLN A 747 -61.39 -3.11 24.12
N VAL A 748 -61.63 -3.20 22.81
CA VAL A 748 -62.20 -2.10 22.00
C VAL A 748 -63.58 -2.52 21.52
N GLU A 749 -64.63 -1.82 21.99
CA GLU A 749 -65.99 -1.96 21.47
C GLU A 749 -66.19 -1.17 20.17
N VAL A 750 -67.26 -1.49 19.44
CA VAL A 750 -67.44 -1.09 18.03
C VAL A 750 -68.61 -0.11 17.85
N GLY A 751 -68.36 1.00 17.17
CA GLY A 751 -69.40 1.87 16.60
C GLY A 751 -68.82 3.16 16.01
N GLY A 752 -69.25 3.64 14.85
CA GLY A 752 -70.17 3.03 13.86
C GLY A 752 -70.47 4.01 12.72
N GLY A 753 -70.50 3.54 11.48
CA GLY A 753 -70.76 4.38 10.31
C GLY A 753 -70.46 3.68 8.98
N THR A 754 -71.48 3.15 8.32
CA THR A 754 -71.37 2.39 7.07
C THR A 754 -71.65 3.24 5.84
N CYS A 755 -70.90 3.00 4.75
CA CYS A 755 -71.24 3.45 3.39
C CYS A 755 -72.09 2.39 2.66
N ASP A 756 -72.86 2.80 1.64
CA ASP A 756 -73.73 1.93 0.85
C ASP A 756 -73.44 1.97 -0.67
N PHE A 757 -73.87 0.91 -1.36
CA PHE A 757 -73.52 0.63 -2.75
C PHE A 757 -74.39 1.43 -3.75
N ASN A 758 -74.16 2.75 -3.88
CA ASN A 758 -74.56 3.52 -5.07
C ASN A 758 -73.83 4.87 -5.29
N GLY A 759 -72.60 5.02 -4.77
CA GLY A 759 -71.60 5.93 -5.33
C GLY A 759 -71.93 7.44 -5.36
N ASN A 760 -72.65 7.96 -4.36
CA ASN A 760 -72.98 9.39 -4.26
C ASN A 760 -72.52 9.99 -2.93
N VAL A 761 -71.45 10.80 -2.95
CA VAL A 761 -71.05 11.65 -1.82
C VAL A 761 -71.60 13.06 -2.08
N ARG A 762 -72.39 13.60 -1.15
CA ARG A 762 -72.80 15.00 -1.16
C ARG A 762 -71.92 15.83 -0.22
N PHE A 763 -71.33 16.88 -0.77
CA PHE A 763 -70.66 17.92 0.01
C PHE A 763 -71.69 18.88 0.63
N HIS A 764 -71.30 19.52 1.74
CA HIS A 764 -71.96 20.72 2.26
C HIS A 764 -70.89 21.78 2.53
N ASP A 765 -71.12 22.99 2.01
CA ASP A 765 -70.13 24.07 1.96
C ASP A 765 -70.17 25.04 3.16
N GLN A 766 -69.10 25.83 3.24
CA GLN A 766 -68.96 27.15 3.92
C GLN A 766 -68.67 27.16 5.44
N PRO A 767 -68.05 28.24 5.97
CA PRO A 767 -66.74 28.73 5.52
C PRO A 767 -65.82 29.15 6.70
N PHE A 768 -64.52 28.92 6.58
CA PHE A 768 -63.55 29.51 7.52
C PHE A 768 -63.40 31.03 7.32
N LYS A 769 -63.36 31.78 8.43
CA LYS A 769 -62.98 33.21 8.46
C LYS A 769 -61.71 33.40 9.28
N HIS A 770 -60.72 34.09 8.72
CA HIS A 770 -59.57 34.57 9.48
C HIS A 770 -59.95 35.74 10.41
N LYS A 771 -59.30 35.80 11.58
CA LYS A 771 -58.97 37.04 12.27
C LYS A 771 -57.70 36.86 13.12
N THR A 772 -56.94 37.93 13.30
CA THR A 772 -55.63 37.97 13.98
C THR A 772 -55.55 39.18 14.91
N SER A 773 -55.17 38.99 16.18
CA SER A 773 -54.50 40.00 17.03
C SER A 773 -54.20 39.49 18.45
N GLU A 774 -52.92 39.55 18.84
CA GLU A 774 -52.39 40.10 20.11
C GLU A 774 -52.83 39.57 21.49
N ILE A 775 -51.91 38.80 22.11
CA ILE A 775 -51.23 39.07 23.40
C ILE A 775 -52.06 39.55 24.62
N LEU A 776 -52.07 38.72 25.69
CA LEU A 776 -51.63 39.10 27.04
C LEU A 776 -51.37 37.85 27.93
N GLU A 777 -50.89 38.08 29.16
CA GLU A 777 -50.18 37.11 30.02
C GLU A 777 -51.07 36.41 31.09
N GLN A 778 -50.43 35.57 31.93
CA GLN A 778 -50.94 34.91 33.16
C GLN A 778 -51.88 33.69 32.93
N THR A 779 -51.84 32.60 33.70
CA THR A 779 -51.04 32.25 34.91
C THR A 779 -50.86 30.73 35.01
N VAL A 780 -49.73 30.24 35.54
CA VAL A 780 -49.62 28.89 36.16
C VAL A 780 -48.67 28.95 37.36
N GLU A 781 -49.22 29.24 38.53
CA GLU A 781 -48.73 28.68 39.80
C GLU A 781 -49.58 27.40 40.12
N ASP A 782 -49.44 26.85 41.32
CA ASP A 782 -50.32 25.79 41.88
C ASP A 782 -50.30 24.39 41.22
N VAL A 783 -49.13 23.89 40.85
CA VAL A 783 -48.89 22.44 40.69
C VAL A 783 -47.66 22.00 41.49
N TYR A 784 -47.90 21.21 42.54
CA TYR A 784 -46.96 20.61 43.50
C TYR A 784 -46.12 21.53 44.38
N LYS A 785 -46.77 21.96 45.47
CA LYS A 785 -46.16 21.88 46.82
C LYS A 785 -46.39 20.48 47.43
N ASP A 786 -45.73 20.24 48.55
CA ASP A 786 -45.92 19.11 49.47
C ASP A 786 -45.65 17.69 48.90
N ILE A 787 -44.39 17.26 49.01
CA ILE A 787 -43.97 16.28 50.03
C ILE A 787 -42.49 16.55 50.39
N GLN A 788 -42.18 16.59 51.67
CA GLN A 788 -40.81 16.54 52.23
C GLN A 788 -40.71 15.40 53.25
N GLU A 789 -39.50 15.21 53.79
CA GLU A 789 -39.17 14.42 55.00
C GLU A 789 -39.13 12.89 54.84
N SER A 790 -37.94 12.37 54.49
CA SER A 790 -37.12 11.68 55.50
C SER A 790 -35.63 11.58 55.15
N GLU A 791 -34.83 11.60 56.20
CA GLU A 791 -33.37 11.58 56.37
C GLU A 791 -32.70 10.22 55.97
N SER A 792 -31.37 10.05 55.76
CA SER A 792 -30.17 10.93 55.78
C SER A 792 -28.86 10.18 55.36
N ILE A 793 -27.70 10.87 55.38
CA ILE A 793 -26.27 10.36 55.43
C ILE A 793 -25.67 9.81 54.10
N PRO A 794 -24.40 10.14 53.70
CA PRO A 794 -23.49 11.26 54.04
C PRO A 794 -22.88 12.00 52.81
N GLN A 795 -21.99 12.97 53.09
CA GLN A 795 -21.05 13.62 52.15
C GLN A 795 -19.73 12.79 52.05
N THR A 796 -18.68 13.10 51.28
CA THR A 796 -18.32 14.19 50.31
C THR A 796 -17.77 13.50 49.02
N ASP A 797 -17.20 14.10 47.96
CA ASP A 797 -16.87 15.45 47.44
C ASP A 797 -16.60 15.28 45.91
N SER A 798 -16.47 16.26 45.01
CA SER A 798 -16.61 17.73 45.03
C SER A 798 -16.97 18.21 43.59
N MET A 799 -16.94 19.52 43.31
CA MET A 799 -16.98 20.08 41.94
C MET A 799 -16.14 21.36 41.80
N ILE A 800 -15.77 21.72 40.57
CA ILE A 800 -15.40 23.09 40.17
C ILE A 800 -16.23 23.50 38.94
N ALA A 801 -16.86 24.67 39.00
CA ALA A 801 -17.57 25.31 37.88
C ALA A 801 -17.42 26.85 37.95
N CYS A 802 -17.75 27.54 36.85
CA CYS A 802 -17.21 28.86 36.51
C CYS A 802 -17.96 30.11 37.04
N MET A 803 -17.20 31.11 37.51
CA MET A 803 -17.43 32.58 37.34
C MET A 803 -18.71 33.21 37.97
N PRO A 804 -18.93 34.55 37.97
CA PRO A 804 -18.13 35.69 37.48
C PRO A 804 -17.85 36.87 38.45
N THR A 805 -16.99 37.79 37.99
CA THR A 805 -16.71 39.20 38.36
C THR A 805 -17.50 39.96 39.45
N ASN A 806 -16.80 40.72 40.31
CA ASN A 806 -16.99 42.20 40.40
C ASN A 806 -15.87 43.02 41.11
N HIS A 807 -15.94 44.35 40.96
CA HIS A 807 -15.09 45.42 41.53
C HIS A 807 -15.33 45.71 43.04
N ALA A 808 -14.57 46.55 43.78
CA ALA A 808 -13.14 46.96 43.76
C ALA A 808 -12.84 47.94 44.93
N GLY A 809 -11.56 48.18 45.25
CA GLY A 809 -11.08 49.37 46.00
C GLY A 809 -9.89 49.11 46.94
N HIS A 810 -9.12 50.11 47.42
CA HIS A 810 -8.80 51.44 46.87
C HIS A 810 -7.67 52.13 47.70
N SER A 811 -6.44 52.25 47.20
CA SER A 811 -5.41 53.24 47.63
C SER A 811 -4.16 53.07 46.73
N SER A 812 -3.90 53.91 45.72
CA SER A 812 -3.32 55.27 45.74
C SER A 812 -1.79 55.28 46.04
N ARG A 813 -0.92 56.03 45.35
CA ARG A 813 -1.07 57.28 44.56
C ARG A 813 -0.04 57.44 43.42
N PHE A 814 -0.40 58.24 42.39
CA PHE A 814 0.42 59.17 41.54
C PHE A 814 1.69 58.65 40.78
N SER A 815 2.23 59.32 39.75
CA SER A 815 1.64 59.87 38.48
C SER A 815 2.71 60.55 37.59
N LEU A 816 2.48 60.56 36.27
CA LEU A 816 2.86 61.63 35.31
C LEU A 816 4.34 61.96 34.98
N SER A 817 4.76 61.46 33.80
CA SER A 817 5.18 62.26 32.62
C SER A 817 6.57 62.92 32.47
N SER A 818 6.99 62.97 31.19
CA SER A 818 7.75 64.03 30.48
C SER A 818 9.27 63.87 30.19
N SER A 819 9.66 64.55 29.09
CA SER A 819 10.98 64.92 28.51
C SER A 819 12.20 64.98 29.44
N SER A 820 13.46 64.86 29.00
CA SER A 820 14.18 65.34 27.78
C SER A 820 15.50 64.55 27.59
N SER A 821 16.18 64.35 26.45
CA SER A 821 16.48 65.08 25.19
C SER A 821 17.70 66.04 25.23
N SER A 822 18.57 65.96 24.21
CA SER A 822 19.87 66.67 23.99
C SER A 822 21.03 66.22 24.90
N LEU A 823 22.32 66.33 24.51
CA LEU A 823 22.97 66.97 23.33
C LEU A 823 23.63 65.88 22.44
N LEU A 824 23.64 65.83 21.10
CA LEU A 824 23.67 66.81 19.98
C LEU A 824 24.97 67.62 19.83
N GLU A 825 25.59 67.50 18.64
CA GLU A 825 26.16 68.54 17.73
C GLU A 825 27.11 67.83 16.72
N GLN A 826 27.28 68.18 15.44
CA GLN A 826 26.60 69.21 14.64
C GLN A 826 26.50 68.80 13.15
N SER A 827 25.40 69.25 12.53
CA SER A 827 24.99 69.26 11.12
C SER A 827 26.04 69.62 10.03
N ARG A 828 25.83 69.15 8.78
CA ARG A 828 25.44 70.00 7.61
C ARG A 828 25.32 69.24 6.26
N ALA A 829 24.37 69.68 5.43
CA ALA A 829 24.39 69.53 3.95
C ALA A 829 24.98 70.84 3.35
N PRO A 830 25.49 70.90 2.09
CA PRO A 830 24.77 70.53 0.84
C PRO A 830 25.62 69.85 -0.26
N MET A 831 25.01 69.59 -1.44
CA MET A 831 25.74 69.33 -2.71
C MET A 831 26.42 70.62 -3.24
N PRO A 832 27.43 70.49 -4.13
CA PRO A 832 27.17 70.93 -5.52
C PRO A 832 27.81 70.10 -6.65
N LEU A 833 27.14 70.17 -7.81
CA LEU A 833 27.56 70.06 -9.22
C LEU A 833 28.95 69.50 -9.65
N ALA A 834 28.88 68.49 -10.54
CA ALA A 834 29.42 68.48 -11.91
C ALA A 834 30.97 68.41 -12.12
N GLN A 835 31.52 68.12 -13.32
CA GLN A 835 30.94 67.87 -14.65
C GLN A 835 31.92 67.03 -15.52
N LEU A 836 31.42 66.19 -16.44
CA LEU A 836 31.98 65.88 -17.78
C LEU A 836 31.13 64.79 -18.50
N THR A 837 30.22 65.26 -19.36
CA THR A 837 30.02 64.87 -20.79
C THR A 837 30.19 63.40 -21.21
N GLN A 838 29.17 62.72 -21.77
CA GLN A 838 28.61 62.84 -23.14
C GLN A 838 29.55 62.38 -24.28
N SER A 839 29.12 61.77 -25.41
CA SER A 839 27.86 61.05 -25.81
C SER A 839 27.94 60.63 -27.30
N VAL A 840 27.08 59.69 -27.77
CA VAL A 840 26.66 59.52 -29.21
C VAL A 840 27.78 58.92 -30.14
N PRO A 841 27.54 58.26 -31.31
CA PRO A 841 26.32 58.18 -32.17
C PRO A 841 25.80 56.80 -32.72
N LEU A 842 24.58 56.86 -33.31
CA LEU A 842 24.02 56.14 -34.51
C LEU A 842 23.62 54.63 -34.50
N ASP A 843 22.32 54.31 -34.30
CA ASP A 843 21.20 54.25 -35.29
C ASP A 843 21.48 53.76 -36.76
N PRO A 844 20.51 53.27 -37.59
CA PRO A 844 19.22 52.54 -37.35
C PRO A 844 18.83 51.44 -38.42
N LYS A 845 17.58 50.90 -38.29
CA LYS A 845 16.67 50.23 -39.31
C LYS A 845 16.79 48.71 -39.51
N SER A 846 15.72 47.94 -39.85
CA SER A 846 14.24 48.06 -39.71
C SER A 846 13.57 46.76 -40.26
N GLY A 847 12.42 46.23 -39.82
CA GLY A 847 11.51 46.57 -38.70
C GLY A 847 10.01 46.33 -39.05
N ARG A 848 9.13 46.25 -38.03
CA ARG A 848 7.63 46.26 -38.11
C ARG A 848 6.96 44.95 -38.65
N LYS A 849 5.72 44.55 -38.26
CA LYS A 849 4.70 45.15 -37.34
C LYS A 849 3.68 44.11 -36.78
N HIS A 850 3.43 44.20 -35.46
CA HIS A 850 2.13 44.14 -34.74
C HIS A 850 1.06 43.02 -34.91
N VAL A 851 0.64 42.48 -33.74
CA VAL A 851 -0.75 42.34 -33.21
C VAL A 851 -1.75 41.39 -33.91
N ALA A 852 -2.19 40.35 -33.18
CA ALA A 852 -3.62 40.07 -32.88
C ALA A 852 -3.78 38.97 -31.80
N ILE A 853 -4.95 38.91 -31.15
CA ILE A 853 -5.40 37.86 -30.21
C ILE A 853 -6.49 37.02 -30.91
N ALA A 854 -6.52 35.69 -30.73
CA ALA A 854 -7.71 34.86 -30.98
C ALA A 854 -7.66 33.50 -30.24
N HIS A 855 -8.81 33.05 -29.72
CA HIS A 855 -9.08 31.62 -29.46
C HIS A 855 -9.47 30.92 -30.79
N THR A 856 -9.25 29.60 -30.93
CA THR A 856 -10.32 28.55 -30.96
C THR A 856 -9.83 27.15 -31.36
N ASN A 857 -10.12 26.16 -30.50
CA ASN A 857 -10.88 24.92 -30.72
C ASN A 857 -10.90 24.12 -32.07
N PHE A 858 -11.18 22.82 -31.90
CA PHE A 858 -11.56 21.78 -32.90
C PHE A 858 -10.43 21.27 -33.82
N CYS A 859 -10.44 20.06 -34.40
CA CYS A 859 -11.00 18.70 -34.15
C CYS A 859 -11.09 17.97 -35.50
N PHE A 860 -10.91 16.64 -35.52
CA PHE A 860 -11.33 15.65 -36.55
C PHE A 860 -11.36 16.03 -38.06
N GLY A 861 -10.61 15.29 -38.89
CA GLY A 861 -10.72 15.36 -40.37
C GLY A 861 -10.11 14.17 -41.11
N LEU A 862 -10.95 13.19 -41.49
CA LEU A 862 -10.51 11.95 -42.16
C LEU A 862 -10.34 12.08 -43.69
N CYS A 863 -9.20 11.58 -44.17
CA CYS A 863 -9.03 10.69 -45.34
C CYS A 863 -9.44 11.12 -46.78
N ARG A 864 -8.40 11.19 -47.64
CA ARG A 864 -8.29 10.68 -49.03
C ARG A 864 -8.92 11.40 -50.24
N ARG A 865 -8.14 11.30 -51.34
CA ARG A 865 -8.41 11.50 -52.80
C ARG A 865 -8.34 12.94 -53.35
N SER A 866 -7.89 13.20 -54.59
CA SER A 866 -6.84 12.60 -55.46
C SER A 866 -6.88 13.27 -56.85
N GLN A 867 -5.76 13.24 -57.61
CA GLN A 867 -5.64 13.65 -59.03
C GLN A 867 -5.64 15.19 -59.27
N GLN A 868 -5.13 15.76 -60.38
CA GLN A 868 -4.68 15.16 -61.66
C GLN A 868 -3.67 16.06 -62.42
N ASN A 869 -2.83 15.44 -63.28
CA ASN A 869 -2.18 15.98 -64.51
C ASN A 869 -1.06 17.06 -64.40
N GLN A 870 -0.11 17.13 -65.35
CA GLN A 870 0.10 16.41 -66.65
C GLN A 870 1.61 16.04 -66.81
N SER A 871 2.27 15.74 -67.95
CA SER A 871 2.01 15.90 -69.41
C SER A 871 2.50 14.70 -70.29
N ARG A 872 3.58 14.87 -71.09
CA ARG A 872 4.11 14.00 -72.18
C ARG A 872 5.60 14.32 -72.44
N ALA A 873 6.46 13.46 -73.02
CA ALA A 873 6.43 12.01 -73.32
C ALA A 873 7.81 11.51 -73.86
N THR A 874 8.12 10.20 -73.68
CA THR A 874 9.03 9.30 -74.48
C THR A 874 10.46 9.76 -74.88
N GLN A 875 11.55 8.97 -74.87
CA GLN A 875 11.95 7.59 -74.50
C GLN A 875 13.49 7.67 -74.23
N SER A 876 14.24 6.73 -73.62
CA SER A 876 14.24 5.26 -73.67
C SER A 876 14.86 4.62 -72.40
N ASP A 877 14.88 3.29 -72.34
CA ASP A 877 15.15 2.47 -71.15
C ASP A 877 16.62 2.24 -70.75
N GLN A 878 16.83 2.02 -69.44
CA GLN A 878 17.41 0.76 -68.95
C GLN A 878 16.96 0.48 -67.49
N HIS A 879 16.51 -0.75 -67.22
CA HIS A 879 15.99 -1.18 -65.92
C HIS A 879 17.09 -1.79 -65.04
N HIS A 880 17.10 -1.43 -63.74
CA HIS A 880 17.59 -2.32 -62.68
C HIS A 880 16.68 -2.23 -61.45
N THR A 881 15.86 -3.26 -61.25
CA THR A 881 15.05 -3.44 -60.03
C THR A 881 15.85 -4.21 -58.99
N SER A 882 16.01 -3.66 -57.78
CA SER A 882 16.56 -4.38 -56.63
C SER A 882 15.47 -4.66 -55.61
N THR A 883 14.99 -5.90 -55.59
CA THR A 883 14.08 -6.41 -54.55
C THR A 883 14.92 -6.76 -53.33
N SER A 884 14.76 -6.03 -52.22
CA SER A 884 15.47 -6.35 -50.98
C SER A 884 15.02 -7.71 -50.43
N LYS A 885 15.95 -8.65 -50.25
CA LYS A 885 15.69 -9.93 -49.60
C LYS A 885 15.29 -9.75 -48.12
N GLN A 886 14.71 -10.80 -47.56
CA GLN A 886 14.21 -10.80 -46.18
C GLN A 886 15.31 -10.48 -45.15
N ARG A 887 14.88 -9.96 -43.99
CA ARG A 887 15.73 -9.72 -42.82
C ARG A 887 15.70 -10.92 -41.88
N LEU A 888 16.86 -11.46 -41.54
CA LEU A 888 17.01 -12.59 -40.62
C LEU A 888 17.79 -12.21 -39.36
N MET A 889 17.53 -12.94 -38.29
CA MET A 889 18.36 -12.96 -37.08
C MET A 889 18.82 -14.39 -36.82
N ILE A 890 20.07 -14.58 -36.40
CA ILE A 890 20.58 -15.89 -35.93
C ILE A 890 20.74 -15.81 -34.41
N SER A 891 19.86 -16.51 -33.68
CA SER A 891 19.95 -16.73 -32.24
C SER A 891 20.70 -18.05 -31.97
N TYR A 892 21.77 -18.00 -31.18
CA TYR A 892 22.62 -19.16 -30.93
C TYR A 892 23.38 -19.03 -29.60
N ASN A 893 23.75 -20.17 -29.01
CA ASN A 893 24.68 -20.20 -27.88
C ASN A 893 26.12 -20.13 -28.42
N TRP A 894 27.02 -19.42 -27.72
CA TRP A 894 28.39 -19.17 -28.17
C TRP A 894 29.21 -20.42 -28.54
N ASP A 895 28.97 -21.59 -27.94
CA ASP A 895 29.60 -22.86 -28.36
C ASP A 895 29.28 -23.26 -29.82
N SER A 896 28.17 -22.75 -30.38
CA SER A 896 27.76 -22.97 -31.77
C SER A 896 28.25 -21.88 -32.74
N GLN A 897 29.06 -20.92 -32.29
CA GLN A 897 29.51 -19.76 -33.09
C GLN A 897 30.13 -20.17 -34.42
N THR A 898 30.97 -21.21 -34.44
CA THR A 898 31.71 -21.65 -35.64
C THR A 898 30.79 -22.11 -36.78
N ILE A 899 29.66 -22.76 -36.47
CA ILE A 899 28.71 -23.21 -37.50
C ILE A 899 27.69 -22.12 -37.84
N CYS A 900 27.24 -21.35 -36.85
CA CYS A 900 26.34 -20.20 -37.07
C CYS A 900 27.01 -19.12 -37.93
N LYS A 901 28.31 -18.88 -37.76
CA LYS A 901 29.09 -17.97 -38.61
C LYS A 901 29.17 -18.45 -40.06
N LYS A 902 29.39 -19.75 -40.32
CA LYS A 902 29.36 -20.29 -41.69
C LYS A 902 28.01 -20.10 -42.37
N ILE A 903 26.92 -20.19 -41.61
CA ILE A 903 25.56 -19.92 -42.12
C ILE A 903 25.37 -18.42 -42.39
N TYR A 904 25.82 -17.54 -41.49
CA TYR A 904 25.84 -16.09 -41.66
C TYR A 904 26.62 -15.64 -42.90
N ASP A 905 27.89 -16.04 -43.02
CA ASP A 905 28.78 -15.70 -44.13
C ASP A 905 28.14 -16.10 -45.49
N ARG A 906 27.46 -17.26 -45.52
CA ARG A 906 26.79 -17.77 -46.73
C ARG A 906 25.50 -17.03 -47.04
N LEU A 907 24.63 -16.76 -46.05
CA LEU A 907 23.41 -15.98 -46.24
C LEU A 907 23.71 -14.56 -46.72
N GLN A 908 24.78 -13.93 -46.22
CA GLN A 908 25.27 -12.66 -46.75
C GLN A 908 25.75 -12.78 -48.20
N SER A 909 26.49 -13.85 -48.55
CA SER A 909 26.92 -14.09 -49.94
C SER A 909 25.73 -14.26 -50.91
N ASP A 910 24.60 -14.77 -50.43
CA ASP A 910 23.36 -14.92 -51.20
C ASP A 910 22.45 -13.66 -51.11
N GLY A 911 22.92 -12.56 -50.50
CA GLY A 911 22.26 -11.26 -50.49
C GLY A 911 21.20 -11.05 -49.41
N TYR A 912 21.14 -11.87 -48.37
CA TYR A 912 20.22 -11.68 -47.24
C TYR A 912 20.78 -10.68 -46.22
N THR A 913 19.90 -9.87 -45.61
CA THR A 913 20.28 -8.99 -44.49
C THR A 913 20.17 -9.78 -43.19
N VAL A 914 21.29 -10.14 -42.57
CA VAL A 914 21.33 -11.01 -41.38
C VAL A 914 21.93 -10.27 -40.19
N TRP A 915 21.26 -10.31 -39.04
CA TRP A 915 21.82 -9.90 -37.76
C TRP A 915 22.56 -11.07 -37.10
N PHE A 916 23.78 -10.83 -36.64
CA PHE A 916 24.65 -11.80 -35.98
C PHE A 916 25.53 -11.11 -34.93
N ASP A 917 25.53 -11.68 -33.72
CA ASP A 917 26.05 -11.11 -32.47
C ASP A 917 27.49 -10.55 -32.55
N VAL A 918 28.36 -11.22 -33.32
CA VAL A 918 29.82 -11.04 -33.29
C VAL A 918 30.32 -9.71 -33.88
N GLN A 919 29.46 -8.91 -34.53
CA GLN A 919 29.89 -7.70 -35.27
C GLN A 919 29.21 -6.38 -34.88
N ASN A 920 28.22 -6.36 -33.97
CA ASN A 920 27.42 -5.15 -33.70
C ASN A 920 27.18 -4.81 -32.21
N MET A 921 27.83 -5.47 -31.25
CA MET A 921 27.67 -5.12 -29.83
C MET A 921 28.43 -3.85 -29.43
N HIS A 922 27.72 -2.71 -29.41
CA HIS A 922 28.07 -1.52 -28.62
C HIS A 922 26.84 -1.11 -27.79
N GLY A 923 27.00 -0.98 -26.46
CA GLY A 923 25.92 -0.65 -25.53
C GLY A 923 25.25 -1.87 -24.89
N CYS A 924 24.05 -1.67 -24.32
CA CYS A 924 23.34 -2.73 -23.59
C CYS A 924 22.92 -3.89 -24.51
N ILE A 925 23.39 -5.10 -24.18
CA ILE A 925 23.21 -6.35 -24.92
C ILE A 925 21.71 -6.58 -25.21
N TYR A 926 20.85 -6.49 -24.19
CA TYR A 926 19.41 -6.69 -24.35
C TYR A 926 18.73 -5.70 -25.30
N THR A 927 19.21 -4.44 -25.37
CA THR A 927 18.68 -3.43 -26.29
C THR A 927 19.08 -3.71 -27.74
N ALA A 928 20.25 -4.32 -27.98
CA ALA A 928 20.66 -4.79 -29.29
C ALA A 928 19.85 -6.02 -29.73
N MET A 929 19.68 -7.00 -28.84
CA MET A 929 18.89 -8.23 -29.08
C MET A 929 17.42 -7.93 -29.37
N ALA A 930 16.77 -7.05 -28.59
CA ALA A 930 15.37 -6.66 -28.82
C ALA A 930 15.19 -6.04 -30.22
N LYS A 931 16.02 -5.06 -30.58
CA LYS A 931 16.03 -4.44 -31.91
C LYS A 931 16.32 -5.43 -33.04
N ALA A 932 17.16 -6.44 -32.79
CA ALA A 932 17.42 -7.51 -33.77
C ALA A 932 16.16 -8.34 -34.05
N VAL A 933 15.48 -8.81 -33.00
CA VAL A 933 14.20 -9.54 -33.12
C VAL A 933 13.15 -8.66 -33.81
N GLU A 934 12.96 -7.43 -33.34
CA GLU A 934 12.02 -6.44 -33.90
C GLU A 934 12.21 -6.22 -35.40
N GLN A 935 13.46 -6.02 -35.86
CA GLN A 935 13.80 -5.72 -37.25
C GLN A 935 13.90 -6.97 -38.14
N SER A 936 14.02 -8.16 -37.57
CA SER A 936 13.97 -9.43 -38.29
C SER A 936 12.55 -9.78 -38.75
N GLN A 937 12.45 -10.56 -39.83
CA GLN A 937 11.22 -11.20 -40.29
C GLN A 937 11.24 -12.71 -39.96
N ILE A 938 12.43 -13.31 -39.98
CA ILE A 938 12.68 -14.71 -39.66
C ILE A 938 13.78 -14.80 -38.59
N VAL A 939 13.57 -15.64 -37.57
CA VAL A 939 14.58 -15.97 -36.55
C VAL A 939 15.04 -17.41 -36.73
N LEU A 940 16.31 -17.60 -37.05
CA LEU A 940 16.97 -18.90 -37.08
C LEU A 940 17.51 -19.19 -35.67
N PHE A 941 17.20 -20.35 -35.08
CA PHE A 941 17.62 -20.65 -33.69
C PHE A 941 18.36 -21.97 -33.52
N GLY A 942 19.51 -21.93 -32.84
CA GLY A 942 20.45 -23.06 -32.73
C GLY A 942 20.16 -24.05 -31.60
N MET A 943 19.33 -25.06 -31.86
CA MET A 943 18.97 -26.11 -30.91
C MET A 943 20.17 -26.95 -30.48
N THR A 944 20.56 -26.76 -29.22
CA THR A 944 21.57 -27.50 -28.45
C THR A 944 21.19 -27.46 -26.97
N GLU A 945 21.77 -28.34 -26.16
CA GLU A 945 21.54 -28.34 -24.71
C GLU A 945 22.03 -27.05 -24.04
N LYS A 946 23.16 -26.49 -24.51
CA LYS A 946 23.66 -25.19 -24.04
C LYS A 946 22.79 -24.00 -24.47
N TYR A 947 22.03 -24.12 -25.56
CA TYR A 947 21.00 -23.15 -25.93
C TYR A 947 19.79 -23.24 -24.98
N ARG A 948 19.34 -24.46 -24.64
CA ARG A 948 18.27 -24.70 -23.64
C ARG A 948 18.63 -24.17 -22.24
N GLN A 949 19.91 -24.21 -21.87
CA GLN A 949 20.43 -23.72 -20.59
C GLN A 949 20.75 -22.21 -20.57
N SER A 950 20.66 -21.49 -21.68
CA SER A 950 21.02 -20.07 -21.74
C SER A 950 19.80 -19.17 -21.62
N ASP A 951 19.71 -18.38 -20.53
CA ASP A 951 18.62 -17.42 -20.34
C ASP A 951 18.60 -16.32 -21.41
N ASN A 952 19.73 -15.96 -21.99
CA ASN A 952 19.77 -15.01 -23.10
C ASN A 952 19.11 -15.60 -24.36
N CYS A 953 19.46 -16.84 -24.73
CA CYS A 953 18.81 -17.57 -25.82
C CYS A 953 17.30 -17.78 -25.55
N ARG A 954 16.93 -18.08 -24.30
CA ARG A 954 15.53 -18.20 -23.87
C ARG A 954 14.78 -16.87 -24.00
N LYS A 955 15.38 -15.75 -23.60
CA LYS A 955 14.81 -14.39 -23.75
C LYS A 955 14.62 -14.04 -25.23
N GLU A 956 15.61 -14.29 -26.09
CA GLU A 956 15.50 -14.06 -27.54
C GLU A 956 14.35 -14.84 -28.17
N LEU A 957 14.32 -16.17 -27.99
CA LEU A 957 13.33 -17.01 -28.64
C LEU A 957 11.92 -16.77 -28.09
N THR A 958 11.78 -16.54 -26.78
CA THR A 958 10.49 -16.18 -26.15
C THR A 958 10.00 -14.81 -26.65
N TYR A 959 10.90 -13.83 -26.83
CA TYR A 959 10.53 -12.53 -27.39
C TYR A 959 10.15 -12.65 -28.88
N ALA A 960 10.84 -13.46 -29.67
CA ALA A 960 10.48 -13.77 -31.04
C ALA A 960 9.10 -14.45 -31.15
N CYS A 961 8.75 -15.35 -30.23
CA CYS A 961 7.42 -15.94 -30.10
C CYS A 961 6.35 -14.87 -29.79
N LYS A 962 6.57 -14.01 -28.77
CA LYS A 962 5.65 -12.91 -28.43
C LYS A 962 5.44 -11.95 -29.60
N GLN A 963 6.50 -11.66 -30.35
CA GLN A 963 6.48 -10.82 -31.56
C GLN A 963 6.00 -11.55 -32.84
N ARG A 964 5.49 -12.79 -32.71
CA ARG A 964 4.96 -13.64 -33.80
C ARG A 964 5.90 -13.71 -35.03
N LYS A 965 7.21 -13.79 -34.78
CA LYS A 965 8.24 -13.94 -35.82
C LYS A 965 8.22 -15.36 -36.36
N ARG A 966 8.53 -15.55 -37.66
CA ARG A 966 8.68 -16.89 -38.23
C ARG A 966 9.95 -17.52 -37.70
N LEU A 967 9.84 -18.70 -37.08
CA LEU A 967 10.94 -19.39 -36.43
C LEU A 967 11.41 -20.56 -37.30
N ILE A 968 12.72 -20.72 -37.48
CA ILE A 968 13.32 -21.88 -38.18
C ILE A 968 14.33 -22.54 -37.23
N PRO A 969 14.04 -23.74 -36.69
CA PRO A 969 14.98 -24.45 -35.81
C PRO A 969 16.14 -25.02 -36.61
N LEU A 970 17.36 -24.74 -36.15
CA LEU A 970 18.60 -25.34 -36.66
C LEU A 970 19.12 -26.32 -35.62
N ARG A 971 19.23 -27.61 -35.94
CA ARG A 971 19.78 -28.60 -35.00
C ARG A 971 21.30 -28.68 -35.14
N LEU A 972 22.01 -28.25 -34.09
CA LEU A 972 23.46 -28.05 -34.12
C LEU A 972 24.24 -29.05 -33.23
N GLN A 973 23.55 -29.81 -32.38
CA GLN A 973 24.11 -30.88 -31.55
C GLN A 973 23.64 -32.27 -32.03
N GLU A 974 24.58 -33.21 -32.17
CA GLU A 974 24.26 -34.54 -32.72
C GLU A 974 23.31 -35.31 -31.80
N LYS A 975 22.30 -35.96 -32.39
CA LYS A 975 21.22 -36.68 -31.68
C LYS A 975 20.49 -35.87 -30.58
N TYR A 976 20.61 -34.54 -30.55
CA TYR A 976 19.85 -33.71 -29.62
C TYR A 976 18.35 -33.79 -29.92
N ASP A 977 17.56 -33.81 -28.86
CA ASP A 977 16.10 -33.81 -28.86
C ASP A 977 15.64 -32.73 -27.87
N PRO A 978 15.00 -31.64 -28.32
CA PRO A 978 14.72 -30.48 -27.49
C PRO A 978 13.62 -30.78 -26.47
N ASN A 979 13.88 -30.49 -25.20
CA ASN A 979 12.95 -30.74 -24.10
C ASN A 979 12.66 -29.47 -23.27
N GLY A 980 11.71 -29.56 -22.34
CA GLY A 980 11.28 -28.43 -21.51
C GLY A 980 10.78 -27.25 -22.35
N TRP A 981 11.16 -26.02 -21.98
CA TRP A 981 10.73 -24.79 -22.66
C TRP A 981 11.12 -24.76 -24.14
N LEU A 982 12.31 -25.28 -24.51
CA LEU A 982 12.78 -25.30 -25.89
C LEU A 982 12.00 -26.35 -26.70
N GLY A 983 11.77 -27.53 -26.10
CA GLY A 983 10.93 -28.58 -26.68
C GLY A 983 9.55 -28.06 -27.02
N LEU A 984 8.87 -27.41 -26.07
CA LEU A 984 7.53 -26.84 -26.24
C LEU A 984 7.46 -25.83 -27.41
N ILE A 985 8.46 -24.96 -27.59
CA ILE A 985 8.50 -24.00 -28.71
C ILE A 985 8.81 -24.69 -30.05
N SER A 986 9.57 -25.78 -30.03
CA SER A 986 10.02 -26.47 -31.25
C SER A 986 9.12 -27.61 -31.72
N ALA A 987 8.15 -28.06 -30.92
CA ALA A 987 7.41 -29.31 -31.11
C ALA A 987 6.68 -29.41 -32.45
N GLU A 988 6.20 -28.28 -32.99
CA GLU A 988 5.42 -28.19 -34.22
C GLU A 988 6.26 -27.66 -35.42
N LEU A 989 7.56 -27.41 -35.22
CA LEU A 989 8.44 -26.78 -36.21
C LEU A 989 9.36 -27.80 -36.91
N LEU A 990 9.38 -27.76 -38.25
CA LEU A 990 10.34 -28.53 -39.05
C LEU A 990 11.76 -27.98 -38.88
N TYR A 991 12.67 -28.81 -38.36
CA TYR A 991 14.06 -28.41 -38.10
C TYR A 991 15.03 -28.85 -39.21
N ILE A 992 16.10 -28.06 -39.40
CA ILE A 992 17.17 -28.35 -40.35
C ILE A 992 18.38 -28.91 -39.61
N ASP A 993 18.78 -30.14 -39.95
CA ASP A 993 19.74 -30.93 -39.19
C ASP A 993 21.18 -30.77 -39.69
N PHE A 994 21.83 -29.68 -39.29
CA PHE A 994 23.23 -29.40 -39.64
C PHE A 994 24.24 -30.41 -39.05
N THR A 995 23.79 -31.39 -38.24
CA THR A 995 24.63 -32.48 -37.70
C THR A 995 24.69 -33.72 -38.58
N LYS A 996 23.91 -33.80 -39.67
CA LYS A 996 23.90 -34.93 -40.61
C LYS A 996 24.08 -34.45 -42.05
N ARG A 997 24.72 -35.26 -42.90
CA ARG A 997 25.00 -34.96 -44.32
C ARG A 997 25.94 -33.76 -44.51
N ASP A 998 26.21 -33.43 -45.77
CA ASP A 998 27.08 -32.33 -46.18
C ASP A 998 26.44 -30.95 -45.91
N PHE A 999 27.27 -29.97 -45.52
CA PHE A 999 26.84 -28.61 -45.19
C PHE A 999 26.08 -27.92 -46.34
N ASP A 1000 26.54 -28.06 -47.59
CA ASP A 1000 25.89 -27.41 -48.73
C ASP A 1000 24.50 -27.99 -49.02
N ILE A 1001 24.24 -29.25 -48.63
CA ILE A 1001 22.91 -29.88 -48.76
C ILE A 1001 21.95 -29.29 -47.73
N ASN A 1002 22.39 -29.18 -46.47
CA ASN A 1002 21.56 -28.60 -45.40
C ASN A 1002 21.33 -27.11 -45.61
N TYR A 1003 22.34 -26.39 -46.08
CA TYR A 1003 22.21 -24.99 -46.45
C TYR A 1003 21.22 -24.75 -47.60
N ARG A 1004 21.20 -25.62 -48.62
CA ARG A 1004 20.16 -25.59 -49.67
C ARG A 1004 18.75 -25.89 -49.15
N ASN A 1005 18.61 -26.67 -48.07
CA ASN A 1005 17.32 -26.85 -47.40
C ASN A 1005 16.94 -25.62 -46.56
N LEU A 1006 17.90 -24.96 -45.92
CA LEU A 1006 17.70 -23.69 -45.22
C LEU A 1006 17.23 -22.57 -46.14
N LEU A 1007 17.84 -22.41 -47.33
CA LEU A 1007 17.36 -21.45 -48.32
C LEU A 1007 15.90 -21.73 -48.75
N LYS A 1008 15.57 -23.00 -49.03
CA LYS A 1008 14.19 -23.39 -49.35
C LYS A 1008 13.21 -23.07 -48.23
N GLU A 1009 13.58 -23.27 -46.97
CA GLU A 1009 12.70 -22.97 -45.85
C GLU A 1009 12.56 -21.46 -45.63
N ILE A 1010 13.61 -20.68 -45.80
CA ILE A 1010 13.53 -19.20 -45.80
C ILE A 1010 12.57 -18.73 -46.91
N GLU A 1011 12.67 -19.32 -48.10
CA GLU A 1011 11.92 -18.94 -49.31
C GLU A 1011 10.50 -19.54 -49.41
N SER A 1012 10.15 -20.56 -48.60
CA SER A 1012 8.87 -21.31 -48.72
C SER A 1012 7.62 -20.51 -48.36
N GLY A 1013 7.74 -19.48 -47.52
CA GLY A 1013 6.74 -18.41 -47.35
C GLY A 1013 5.41 -18.73 -46.67
N GLU A 1014 5.03 -20.00 -46.50
CA GLU A 1014 3.75 -20.38 -45.88
C GLU A 1014 3.84 -20.44 -44.34
N ASN A 1015 2.81 -19.90 -43.68
CA ASN A 1015 2.53 -20.18 -42.27
C ASN A 1015 1.63 -21.42 -42.21
N VAL A 1016 2.16 -22.54 -41.71
CA VAL A 1016 1.32 -23.57 -41.12
C VAL A 1016 0.88 -23.06 -39.74
N VAL A 1017 -0.42 -23.16 -39.46
CA VAL A 1017 -1.09 -22.69 -38.23
C VAL A 1017 -1.63 -23.89 -37.47
#